data_AF-A0A3D6D9W7-F1
#
_entry.id   AF-A0A3D6D9W7-F1
#
_cell.length_a   1.000
_cell.length_b   1.000
_cell.length_c   1.000
_cell.angle_alpha   90.00
_cell.angle_beta   90.00
_cell.angle_gamma   90.00
#
_symmetry.space_group_name_H-M   'P 1'
#
loop_
_entity.id
_entity.type
_entity.pdbx_description
1 polymer ?
#
loop_
_entity_poly.entity_id
_entity_poly.type
_entity_poly.pdbx_seq_one_letter_code
_entity_poly.pdbx_strand_id
1 'polypeptide(L)'
;MRVGIAGLGVVGGSVYKTLMERADEISQRTGESFLVTKVINRSEGKYALLDIPKEKIAHDFEDLIINSDVVVETIGGTSAALNLVEKALQMKRIVVTANKELISKHGNELLKLAKTNNTEIYFEAAVGGGIPIIALLQNYLIFQKIRRIRGILNGTTNFILTKLSEGWSFEEALKEAQKLGYAEADPTNDITGLDAAYKASVLWGVVTGEFFPVSEIPTTGIDKLEKEMIESSLKSGKKIKLLVELDFESSSICVAPKPLDSSDRLWSVDGVENAVMVETDLAGEFFLQGRGAGGFPTATAVIADLFRVSRYMRFRMNRRDPVVVMKFGGTSVGTVEKIKSVARKITKRKAEGVHPVVVVSAMGDTTDNLIDMAKRLTEKPDPRELDMLVSTGEQQSMALLAMALQELGEKAVSLTGAQVRIITDENHSQARILEVGTEALQRRIDAGWIPIVAGFQGISHRGEITTLGRGGSDTTAVALAHALGVDVCEIYTDVDGVYTADPKIVPEARPLKEITWDEMIELAGSGAGVLQARSVEFARKYGVKLLVKNAHSEARGTLVWEGRKVEEPIVRAVAYDKDVVKVVFRRVPDRPGIAARIFRALAEENVRTDMIIQSMFTGDVNDVSFIVPSADAKKVDFESIGRRCEAQEVVVDENIAKVSLIGVNVTSSTDIPATLFETLANEGINIDMISTSNSRISVIISRDAAERAVKAIHARFKLDQE
;
A
#
# COMPACT_ATOMS: atom_id res chain seq x y z
N MET A 1 -17.58 14.75 1.06
CA MET A 1 -17.83 13.33 0.76
C MET A 1 -19.19 13.17 0.10
N ARG A 2 -19.27 12.51 -1.05
CA ARG A 2 -20.52 12.21 -1.77
C ARG A 2 -21.20 10.97 -1.17
N VAL A 3 -22.48 11.07 -0.84
CA VAL A 3 -23.25 10.04 -0.15
C VAL A 3 -24.39 9.57 -1.06
N GLY A 4 -24.46 8.27 -1.30
CA GLY A 4 -25.60 7.61 -1.95
C GLY A 4 -26.48 6.94 -0.89
N ILE A 5 -27.79 7.16 -0.90
CA ILE A 5 -28.69 6.55 0.09
C ILE A 5 -29.68 5.60 -0.60
N ALA A 6 -29.65 4.32 -0.23
CA ALA A 6 -30.59 3.32 -0.66
C ALA A 6 -31.57 2.94 0.46
N GLY A 7 -32.86 3.04 0.16
CA GLY A 7 -33.94 2.92 1.13
C GLY A 7 -34.28 4.28 1.76
N LEU A 8 -35.52 4.73 1.60
CA LEU A 8 -36.05 5.96 2.21
C LEU A 8 -37.20 5.63 3.18
N GLY A 9 -37.02 4.52 3.92
CA GLY A 9 -37.87 4.16 5.05
C GLY A 9 -37.66 5.10 6.24
N VAL A 10 -38.06 4.67 7.44
CA VAL A 10 -37.96 5.47 8.67
C VAL A 10 -36.51 5.89 8.96
N VAL A 11 -35.53 4.98 8.78
CA VAL A 11 -34.10 5.26 9.03
C VAL A 11 -33.50 6.09 7.90
N GLY A 12 -33.51 5.61 6.65
CA GLY A 12 -32.90 6.30 5.51
C GLY A 12 -33.49 7.69 5.25
N GLY A 13 -34.81 7.86 5.44
CA GLY A 13 -35.46 9.18 5.36
C GLY A 13 -34.98 10.13 6.47
N SER A 14 -34.78 9.64 7.69
CA SER A 14 -34.23 10.44 8.79
C SER A 14 -32.76 10.82 8.55
N VAL A 15 -31.96 9.93 7.95
CA VAL A 15 -30.58 10.24 7.54
C VAL A 15 -30.57 11.33 6.48
N TYR A 16 -31.37 11.19 5.41
CA TYR A 16 -31.49 12.20 4.36
C TYR A 16 -31.87 13.57 4.92
N LYS A 17 -32.94 13.61 5.72
CA LYS A 17 -33.45 14.84 6.33
C LYS A 17 -32.39 15.51 7.21
N THR A 18 -31.72 14.74 8.05
CA THR A 18 -30.68 15.28 8.94
C THR A 18 -29.49 15.84 8.17
N LEU A 19 -29.02 15.14 7.13
CA LEU A 19 -27.92 15.62 6.29
C LEU A 19 -28.28 16.87 5.49
N MET A 20 -29.55 17.05 5.12
CA MET A 20 -30.02 18.25 4.43
C MET A 20 -30.26 19.43 5.38
N GLU A 21 -30.95 19.23 6.50
CA GLU A 21 -31.33 20.30 7.44
C GLU A 21 -30.17 20.79 8.30
N ARG A 22 -29.18 19.93 8.58
CA ARG A 22 -28.04 20.26 9.45
C ARG A 22 -26.70 20.35 8.71
N ALA A 23 -26.72 20.43 7.38
CA ALA A 23 -25.51 20.48 6.55
C ALA A 23 -24.52 21.57 7.04
N ASP A 24 -25.03 22.79 7.26
CA ASP A 24 -24.22 23.94 7.67
C ASP A 24 -23.67 23.76 9.10
N GLU A 25 -24.49 23.28 10.04
CA GLU A 25 -24.07 23.02 11.43
C GLU A 25 -22.97 21.95 11.48
N ILE A 26 -23.15 20.86 10.73
CA ILE A 26 -22.17 19.77 10.62
C ILE A 26 -20.86 20.33 10.05
N SER A 27 -20.92 21.08 8.96
CA SER A 27 -19.73 21.64 8.31
C SER A 27 -18.98 22.63 9.21
N GLN A 28 -19.69 23.53 9.88
CA GLN A 28 -19.07 24.50 10.79
C GLN A 28 -18.41 23.84 12.01
N ARG A 29 -19.03 22.81 12.59
CA ARG A 29 -18.50 22.17 13.81
C ARG A 29 -17.39 21.17 13.56
N THR A 30 -17.43 20.47 12.43
CA THR A 30 -16.58 19.30 12.21
C THR A 30 -15.61 19.47 11.04
N GLY A 31 -15.81 20.51 10.21
CA GLY A 31 -15.13 20.68 8.93
C GLY A 31 -15.58 19.69 7.85
N GLU A 32 -16.58 18.83 8.13
CA GLU A 32 -17.04 17.79 7.22
C GLU A 32 -18.21 18.27 6.36
N SER A 33 -18.22 17.90 5.09
CA SER A 33 -19.35 18.14 4.20
C SER A 33 -19.83 16.82 3.59
N PHE A 34 -21.07 16.47 3.88
CA PHE A 34 -21.75 15.30 3.32
C PHE A 34 -22.72 15.75 2.24
N LEU A 35 -22.39 15.48 0.98
CA LEU A 35 -23.23 15.82 -0.15
C LEU A 35 -24.03 14.59 -0.57
N VAL A 36 -25.34 14.57 -0.30
CA VAL A 36 -26.21 13.53 -0.85
C VAL A 36 -26.37 13.76 -2.35
N THR A 37 -25.76 12.90 -3.15
CA THR A 37 -25.70 13.01 -4.62
C THR A 37 -26.80 12.20 -5.29
N LYS A 38 -27.04 10.99 -4.80
CA LYS A 38 -28.05 10.07 -5.33
C LYS A 38 -28.83 9.39 -4.22
N VAL A 39 -30.11 9.12 -4.46
CA VAL A 39 -30.98 8.32 -3.60
C VAL A 39 -31.79 7.33 -4.42
N ILE A 40 -32.09 6.17 -3.85
CA ILE A 40 -32.97 5.18 -4.50
C ILE A 40 -33.91 4.54 -3.48
N ASN A 41 -35.16 4.35 -3.86
CA ASN A 41 -36.20 3.74 -3.05
C ASN A 41 -37.21 2.99 -3.92
N ARG A 42 -37.79 1.90 -3.39
CA ARG A 42 -38.78 1.09 -4.12
C ARG A 42 -40.07 1.85 -4.45
N SER A 43 -40.49 2.77 -3.58
CA SER A 43 -41.72 3.54 -3.74
C SER A 43 -41.41 5.00 -4.08
N GLU A 44 -41.89 5.45 -5.24
CA GLU A 44 -41.68 6.81 -5.72
C GLU A 44 -42.35 7.87 -4.83
N GLY A 45 -43.43 7.52 -4.12
CA GLY A 45 -44.15 8.44 -3.24
C GLY A 45 -43.29 9.00 -2.09
N LYS A 46 -42.20 8.30 -1.73
CA LYS A 46 -41.24 8.79 -0.72
C LYS A 46 -40.41 9.98 -1.21
N TYR A 47 -40.16 10.09 -2.51
CA TYR A 47 -39.40 11.22 -3.06
C TYR A 47 -40.16 12.53 -2.90
N ALA A 48 -41.46 12.53 -3.18
CA ALA A 48 -42.33 13.69 -2.98
C ALA A 48 -42.46 14.07 -1.50
N LEU A 49 -42.55 13.08 -0.59
CA LEU A 49 -42.70 13.32 0.85
C LEU A 49 -41.45 13.93 1.51
N LEU A 50 -40.27 13.73 0.90
CA LEU A 50 -38.99 14.24 1.39
C LEU A 50 -38.44 15.38 0.52
N ASP A 51 -39.26 15.92 -0.39
CA ASP A 51 -38.90 17.00 -1.32
C ASP A 51 -37.60 16.74 -2.09
N ILE A 52 -37.40 15.49 -2.56
CA ILE A 52 -36.18 15.08 -3.23
C ILE A 52 -36.15 15.58 -4.68
N PRO A 53 -35.14 16.35 -5.10
CA PRO A 53 -35.00 16.81 -6.48
C PRO A 53 -34.83 15.63 -7.46
N LYS A 54 -35.44 15.74 -8.65
CA LYS A 54 -35.47 14.65 -9.65
C LYS A 54 -34.07 14.19 -10.06
N GLU A 55 -33.12 15.12 -10.16
CA GLU A 55 -31.72 14.85 -10.52
C GLU A 55 -30.97 13.99 -9.49
N LYS A 56 -31.42 14.02 -8.22
CA LYS A 56 -30.85 13.21 -7.14
C LYS A 56 -31.46 11.80 -7.07
N ILE A 57 -32.50 11.50 -7.86
CA ILE A 57 -33.04 10.14 -7.91
C ILE A 57 -32.12 9.29 -8.80
N ALA A 58 -31.68 8.15 -8.29
CA ALA A 58 -30.87 7.22 -9.04
C ALA A 58 -31.73 6.34 -9.95
N HIS A 59 -31.23 6.01 -11.14
CA HIS A 59 -31.93 5.12 -12.07
C HIS A 59 -31.87 3.66 -11.63
N ASP A 60 -30.72 3.23 -11.10
CA ASP A 60 -30.45 1.89 -10.61
C ASP A 60 -29.36 1.94 -9.51
N PHE A 61 -28.91 0.76 -9.04
CA PHE A 61 -27.86 0.68 -8.03
C PHE A 61 -26.51 1.15 -8.56
N GLU A 62 -26.18 0.89 -9.82
CA GLU A 62 -24.95 1.34 -10.45
C GLU A 62 -24.85 2.86 -10.51
N ASP A 63 -25.92 3.56 -10.91
CA ASP A 63 -26.02 5.02 -10.90
C ASP A 63 -25.84 5.59 -9.49
N LEU A 64 -26.43 4.94 -8.48
CA LEU A 64 -26.22 5.29 -7.07
C LEU A 64 -24.73 5.15 -6.67
N ILE A 65 -24.10 4.02 -6.99
CA ILE A 65 -22.74 3.67 -6.57
C ILE A 65 -21.69 4.56 -7.27
N ILE A 66 -21.82 4.80 -8.57
CA ILE A 66 -20.85 5.58 -9.36
C ILE A 66 -20.78 7.03 -8.88
N ASN A 67 -21.94 7.59 -8.52
CA ASN A 67 -22.07 8.98 -8.09
C ASN A 67 -21.82 9.21 -6.59
N SER A 68 -21.35 8.18 -5.86
CA SER A 68 -21.16 8.22 -4.42
C SER A 68 -19.76 7.76 -4.03
N ASP A 69 -19.20 8.37 -2.98
CA ASP A 69 -17.95 7.92 -2.34
C ASP A 69 -18.25 6.85 -1.29
N VAL A 70 -19.40 6.98 -0.63
CA VAL A 70 -19.96 6.03 0.34
C VAL A 70 -21.41 5.72 0.01
N VAL A 71 -21.82 4.46 0.17
CA VAL A 71 -23.20 4.01 0.00
C VAL A 71 -23.80 3.70 1.36
N VAL A 72 -24.89 4.39 1.69
CA VAL A 72 -25.72 4.13 2.87
C VAL A 72 -26.85 3.19 2.47
N GLU A 73 -26.91 2.02 3.08
CA GLU A 73 -27.91 0.98 2.81
C GLU A 73 -28.87 0.83 4.00
N THR A 74 -30.16 1.04 3.74
CA THR A 74 -31.25 0.94 4.72
C THR A 74 -32.50 0.26 4.13
N ILE A 75 -32.30 -0.60 3.13
CA ILE A 75 -33.35 -1.37 2.47
C ILE A 75 -33.85 -2.46 3.45
N GLY A 76 -35.16 -2.67 3.51
CA GLY A 76 -35.75 -3.79 4.26
C GLY A 76 -35.56 -5.13 3.56
N GLY A 77 -35.34 -6.20 4.33
CA GLY A 77 -35.05 -7.54 3.81
C GLY A 77 -33.61 -7.68 3.28
N THR A 78 -33.27 -8.84 2.72
CA THR A 78 -31.86 -9.16 2.36
C THR A 78 -31.56 -9.17 0.87
N SER A 79 -32.47 -9.62 0.00
CA SER A 79 -32.11 -9.91 -1.40
C SER A 79 -31.65 -8.67 -2.20
N ALA A 80 -32.40 -7.57 -2.12
CA ALA A 80 -32.02 -6.33 -2.80
C ALA A 80 -30.83 -5.63 -2.11
N ALA A 81 -30.77 -5.71 -0.77
CA ALA A 81 -29.70 -5.14 0.03
C ALA A 81 -28.35 -5.83 -0.27
N LEU A 82 -28.33 -7.16 -0.32
CA LEU A 82 -27.13 -7.95 -0.64
C LEU A 82 -26.59 -7.59 -2.02
N ASN A 83 -27.44 -7.56 -3.05
CA ASN A 83 -27.04 -7.18 -4.41
C ASN A 83 -26.40 -5.79 -4.45
N LEU A 84 -27.00 -4.79 -3.79
CA LEU A 84 -26.43 -3.44 -3.70
C LEU A 84 -25.07 -3.44 -3.00
N VAL A 85 -24.98 -4.08 -1.83
CA VAL A 85 -23.76 -4.07 -1.01
C VAL A 85 -22.62 -4.80 -1.72
N GLU A 86 -22.86 -5.96 -2.32
CA GLU A 86 -21.85 -6.69 -3.09
C GLU A 86 -21.33 -5.86 -4.26
N LYS A 87 -22.22 -5.26 -5.06
CA LYS A 87 -21.83 -4.36 -6.17
C LYS A 87 -21.03 -3.17 -5.68
N ALA A 88 -21.45 -2.52 -4.60
CA ALA A 88 -20.75 -1.37 -4.03
C ALA A 88 -19.33 -1.75 -3.58
N LEU A 89 -19.17 -2.89 -2.89
CA LEU A 89 -17.87 -3.37 -2.44
C LEU A 89 -16.96 -3.79 -3.61
N GLN A 90 -17.49 -4.46 -4.63
CA GLN A 90 -16.76 -4.81 -5.86
C GLN A 90 -16.30 -3.56 -6.64
N MET A 91 -17.11 -2.50 -6.64
CA MET A 91 -16.76 -1.19 -7.20
C MET A 91 -15.90 -0.33 -6.25
N LYS A 92 -15.37 -0.93 -5.17
CA LYS A 92 -14.48 -0.29 -4.19
C LYS A 92 -15.09 0.95 -3.51
N ARG A 93 -16.40 0.92 -3.28
CA ARG A 93 -17.09 1.90 -2.43
C ARG A 93 -17.16 1.40 -1.00
N ILE A 94 -17.11 2.33 -0.06
CA ILE A 94 -17.36 2.04 1.35
C ILE A 94 -18.86 1.95 1.54
N VAL A 95 -19.30 0.98 2.34
CA VAL A 95 -20.72 0.77 2.65
C VAL A 95 -20.98 1.07 4.12
N VAL A 96 -22.07 1.77 4.40
CA VAL A 96 -22.64 1.95 5.74
C VAL A 96 -24.03 1.32 5.73
N THR A 97 -24.30 0.31 6.54
CA THR A 97 -25.61 -0.38 6.56
C THR A 97 -26.27 -0.36 7.94
N ALA A 98 -27.60 -0.22 7.97
CA ALA A 98 -28.41 -0.43 9.15
C ALA A 98 -29.09 -1.81 9.19
N ASN A 99 -28.80 -2.67 8.21
CA ASN A 99 -29.52 -3.92 7.98
C ASN A 99 -28.89 -5.09 8.77
N LYS A 100 -29.35 -5.24 10.01
CA LYS A 100 -28.98 -6.34 10.91
C LYS A 100 -29.22 -7.74 10.34
N GLU A 101 -30.31 -7.93 9.58
CA GLU A 101 -30.62 -9.22 8.98
C GLU A 101 -29.60 -9.57 7.91
N LEU A 102 -29.24 -8.60 7.05
CA LEU A 102 -28.18 -8.76 6.06
C LEU A 102 -26.84 -9.12 6.71
N ILE A 103 -26.40 -8.35 7.72
CA ILE A 103 -25.10 -8.59 8.37
C ILE A 103 -25.08 -9.92 9.12
N SER A 104 -26.16 -10.30 9.80
CA SER A 104 -26.21 -11.59 10.50
C SER A 104 -26.14 -12.81 9.56
N LYS A 105 -26.72 -12.72 8.36
CA LYS A 105 -26.78 -13.84 7.39
C LYS A 105 -25.58 -13.88 6.46
N HIS A 106 -25.07 -12.72 6.04
CA HIS A 106 -24.04 -12.59 5.00
C HIS A 106 -22.78 -11.88 5.48
N GLY A 107 -22.67 -11.51 6.76
CA GLY A 107 -21.56 -10.74 7.29
C GLY A 107 -20.19 -11.38 7.04
N ASN A 108 -20.09 -12.71 7.16
CA ASN A 108 -18.85 -13.44 6.88
C ASN A 108 -18.38 -13.23 5.42
N GLU A 109 -19.29 -13.32 4.47
CA GLU A 109 -19.04 -13.15 3.03
C GLU A 109 -18.71 -11.69 2.70
N LEU A 110 -19.49 -10.75 3.26
CA LEU A 110 -19.35 -9.32 3.02
C LEU A 110 -18.06 -8.74 3.60
N LEU A 111 -17.65 -9.15 4.80
CA LEU A 111 -16.36 -8.74 5.38
C LEU A 111 -15.17 -9.27 4.54
N LYS A 112 -15.25 -10.52 4.07
CA LYS A 112 -14.24 -11.11 3.19
C LYS A 112 -14.18 -10.37 1.85
N LEU A 113 -15.33 -10.03 1.27
CA LEU A 113 -15.43 -9.29 0.01
C LEU A 113 -14.86 -7.87 0.16
N ALA A 114 -15.16 -7.17 1.25
CA ALA A 114 -14.62 -5.84 1.56
C ALA A 114 -13.08 -5.89 1.65
N LYS A 115 -12.54 -6.85 2.41
CA LYS A 115 -11.09 -7.08 2.54
C LYS A 115 -10.41 -7.36 1.20
N THR A 116 -11.03 -8.20 0.36
CA THR A 116 -10.51 -8.57 -0.96
C THR A 116 -10.46 -7.37 -1.91
N ASN A 117 -11.43 -6.46 -1.82
CA ASN A 117 -11.51 -5.26 -2.66
C ASN A 117 -10.83 -4.02 -2.05
N ASN A 118 -10.15 -4.17 -0.90
CA ASN A 118 -9.47 -3.08 -0.19
C ASN A 118 -10.40 -1.89 0.14
N THR A 119 -11.62 -2.21 0.57
CA THR A 119 -12.67 -1.29 1.01
C THR A 119 -13.23 -1.74 2.36
N GLU A 120 -14.16 -0.98 2.92
CA GLU A 120 -14.71 -1.19 4.27
C GLU A 120 -16.23 -1.26 4.27
N ILE A 121 -16.78 -1.92 5.29
CA ILE A 121 -18.21 -1.91 5.61
C ILE A 121 -18.39 -1.53 7.08
N TYR A 122 -19.29 -0.58 7.33
CA TYR A 122 -19.65 -0.07 8.65
C TYR A 122 -21.12 -0.38 8.92
N PHE A 123 -21.46 -0.77 10.15
CA PHE A 123 -22.80 -1.25 10.47
C PHE A 123 -23.20 -1.02 11.93
N GLU A 124 -22.80 0.11 12.52
CA GLU A 124 -23.17 0.47 13.90
C GLU A 124 -24.68 0.44 14.11
N ALA A 125 -25.41 0.96 13.12
CA ALA A 125 -26.86 1.05 13.14
C ALA A 125 -27.57 -0.32 13.14
N ALA A 126 -26.86 -1.41 12.86
CA ALA A 126 -27.42 -2.76 12.92
C ALA A 126 -27.76 -3.18 14.37
N VAL A 127 -27.07 -2.64 15.38
CA VAL A 127 -27.27 -3.04 16.79
C VAL A 127 -27.36 -1.84 17.71
N GLY A 128 -28.19 -1.93 18.74
CA GLY A 128 -28.20 -0.96 19.84
C GLY A 128 -28.91 0.37 19.55
N GLY A 129 -29.14 0.73 18.29
CA GLY A 129 -29.87 1.96 17.92
C GLY A 129 -29.05 3.19 18.29
N GLY A 130 -29.44 3.92 19.33
CA GLY A 130 -28.69 5.08 19.83
C GLY A 130 -27.44 4.75 20.65
N ILE A 131 -27.10 3.47 20.80
CA ILE A 131 -25.96 3.01 21.60
C ILE A 131 -24.78 2.65 20.68
N PRO A 132 -23.58 3.26 20.88
CA PRO A 132 -22.40 2.99 20.06
C PRO A 132 -21.66 1.71 20.50
N ILE A 133 -22.36 0.57 20.53
CA ILE A 133 -21.82 -0.70 21.05
C ILE A 133 -20.74 -1.30 20.15
N ILE A 134 -20.90 -1.25 18.83
CA ILE A 134 -19.91 -1.82 17.90
C ILE A 134 -18.63 -0.98 17.95
N ALA A 135 -18.78 0.35 17.99
CA ALA A 135 -17.65 1.26 18.19
C ALA A 135 -16.91 1.00 19.52
N LEU A 136 -17.63 0.74 20.62
CA LEU A 136 -17.00 0.40 21.90
C LEU A 136 -16.16 -0.88 21.77
N LEU A 137 -16.74 -1.94 21.21
CA LEU A 137 -16.09 -3.24 21.05
C LEU A 137 -14.86 -3.16 20.13
N GLN A 138 -14.98 -2.50 18.99
CA GLN A 138 -13.93 -2.49 17.96
C GLN A 138 -12.85 -1.42 18.17
N ASN A 139 -13.16 -0.29 18.83
CA ASN A 139 -12.20 0.82 18.94
C ASN A 139 -11.61 0.98 20.33
N TYR A 140 -12.36 0.62 21.38
CA TYR A 140 -11.94 0.87 22.77
C TYR A 140 -11.61 -0.44 23.51
N LEU A 141 -12.38 -1.50 23.28
CA LEU A 141 -12.20 -2.78 23.97
C LEU A 141 -11.44 -3.84 23.15
N ILE A 142 -10.93 -3.49 21.97
CA ILE A 142 -10.28 -4.42 21.03
C ILE A 142 -9.11 -5.22 21.63
N PHE A 143 -8.42 -4.68 22.63
CA PHE A 143 -7.27 -5.32 23.27
C PHE A 143 -7.66 -6.19 24.48
N GLN A 144 -8.93 -6.18 24.88
CA GLN A 144 -9.43 -6.90 26.06
C GLN A 144 -10.17 -8.17 25.64
N LYS A 145 -10.20 -9.17 26.52
CA LYS A 145 -11.07 -10.33 26.32
C LYS A 145 -12.46 -9.98 26.82
N ILE A 146 -13.43 -10.01 25.91
CA ILE A 146 -14.84 -9.90 26.27
C ILE A 146 -15.29 -11.25 26.84
N ARG A 147 -15.70 -11.27 28.11
CA ARG A 147 -16.19 -12.49 28.77
C ARG A 147 -17.66 -12.73 28.47
N ARG A 148 -18.47 -11.70 28.67
CA ARG A 148 -19.93 -11.78 28.56
C ARG A 148 -20.52 -10.48 28.05
N ILE A 149 -21.59 -10.59 27.26
CA ILE A 149 -22.46 -9.48 26.89
C ILE A 149 -23.89 -9.85 27.28
N ARG A 150 -24.56 -8.99 28.03
CA ARG A 150 -26.01 -9.10 28.33
C ARG A 150 -26.70 -7.84 27.86
N GLY A 151 -27.86 -7.94 27.21
CA GLY A 151 -28.52 -6.73 26.72
C GLY A 151 -30.00 -6.85 26.43
N ILE A 152 -30.68 -5.72 26.58
CA ILE A 152 -32.00 -5.46 26.04
C ILE A 152 -31.77 -4.77 24.70
N LEU A 153 -31.92 -5.50 23.60
CA LEU A 153 -31.57 -5.03 22.25
C LEU A 153 -32.78 -4.72 21.37
N ASN A 154 -33.99 -4.90 21.89
CA ASN A 154 -35.23 -4.60 21.17
C ASN A 154 -36.13 -3.69 22.03
N GLY A 155 -36.18 -2.40 21.68
CA GLY A 155 -36.94 -1.39 22.42
C GLY A 155 -38.45 -1.60 22.32
N THR A 156 -38.95 -2.24 21.25
CA THR A 156 -40.37 -2.51 21.05
C THR A 156 -40.88 -3.55 22.04
N THR A 157 -40.17 -4.66 22.20
CA THR A 157 -40.48 -5.68 23.20
C THR A 157 -40.24 -5.15 24.62
N ASN A 158 -39.20 -4.33 24.85
CA ASN A 158 -39.00 -3.72 26.16
C ASN A 158 -40.16 -2.79 26.54
N PHE A 159 -40.73 -2.05 25.59
CA PHE A 159 -41.91 -1.23 25.83
C PHE A 159 -43.11 -2.09 26.21
N ILE A 160 -43.38 -3.16 25.45
CA ILE A 160 -44.49 -4.09 25.74
C ILE A 160 -44.31 -4.71 27.14
N LEU A 161 -43.13 -5.22 27.45
CA LEU A 161 -42.81 -5.80 28.76
C LEU A 161 -42.92 -4.78 29.91
N THR A 162 -42.58 -3.52 29.65
CA THR A 162 -42.79 -2.42 30.61
C THR A 162 -44.28 -2.25 30.90
N LYS A 163 -45.13 -2.23 29.87
CA LYS A 163 -46.59 -2.12 30.05
C LYS A 163 -47.21 -3.34 30.75
N LEU A 164 -46.73 -4.54 30.45
CA LEU A 164 -47.12 -5.74 31.20
C LEU A 164 -46.76 -5.61 32.70
N SER A 165 -45.60 -5.03 33.02
CA SER A 165 -45.21 -4.79 34.42
C SER A 165 -46.05 -3.70 35.12
N GLU A 166 -46.72 -2.84 34.35
CA GLU A 166 -47.70 -1.86 34.83
C GLU A 166 -49.13 -2.45 34.94
N GLY A 167 -49.31 -3.74 34.61
CA GLY A 167 -50.58 -4.45 34.72
C GLY A 167 -51.44 -4.48 33.43
N TRP A 168 -50.89 -4.06 32.29
CA TRP A 168 -51.60 -4.12 31.01
C TRP A 168 -51.65 -5.57 30.48
N SER A 169 -52.63 -5.88 29.63
CA SER A 169 -52.60 -7.11 28.85
C SER A 169 -51.61 -7.00 27.68
N PHE A 170 -51.18 -8.15 27.15
CA PHE A 170 -50.27 -8.20 26.00
C PHE A 170 -50.87 -7.52 24.76
N GLU A 171 -52.15 -7.76 24.48
CA GLU A 171 -52.85 -7.19 23.33
C GLU A 171 -52.96 -5.66 23.42
N GLU A 172 -53.27 -5.12 24.60
CA GLU A 172 -53.34 -3.67 24.82
C GLU A 172 -51.97 -3.01 24.64
N ALA A 173 -50.92 -3.61 25.22
CA ALA A 173 -49.57 -3.11 25.11
C ALA A 173 -49.04 -3.13 23.67
N LEU A 174 -49.31 -4.22 22.92
CA LEU A 174 -48.93 -4.33 21.52
C LEU A 174 -49.65 -3.30 20.65
N LYS A 175 -50.96 -3.12 20.86
CA LYS A 175 -51.76 -2.14 20.11
C LYS A 175 -51.29 -0.71 20.35
N GLU A 176 -50.92 -0.36 21.58
CA GLU A 176 -50.35 0.95 21.88
C GLU A 176 -48.96 1.13 21.26
N ALA A 177 -48.12 0.08 21.27
CA ALA A 177 -46.82 0.10 20.59
C ALA A 177 -46.96 0.35 19.08
N GLN A 178 -47.94 -0.27 18.42
CA GLN A 178 -48.25 -0.04 17.00
C GLN A 178 -48.75 1.38 16.74
N LYS A 179 -49.65 1.89 17.59
CA LYS A 179 -50.18 3.26 17.49
C LYS A 179 -49.08 4.32 17.65
N LEU A 180 -48.13 4.10 18.56
CA LEU A 180 -46.98 4.99 18.76
C LEU A 180 -45.87 4.80 17.71
N GLY A 181 -46.03 3.84 16.79
CA GLY A 181 -45.08 3.56 15.72
C GLY A 181 -43.80 2.84 16.17
N TYR A 182 -43.83 2.18 17.33
CA TYR A 182 -42.71 1.36 17.81
C TYR A 182 -42.74 -0.05 17.21
N ALA A 183 -43.93 -0.60 16.98
CA ALA A 183 -44.13 -1.89 16.31
C ALA A 183 -44.74 -1.69 14.92
N GLU A 184 -44.32 -2.48 13.94
CA GLU A 184 -44.95 -2.50 12.62
C GLU A 184 -46.32 -3.21 12.66
N ALA A 185 -47.07 -3.13 11.56
CA ALA A 185 -48.35 -3.84 11.42
C ALA A 185 -48.17 -5.36 11.58
N ASP A 186 -47.05 -5.88 11.09
CA ASP A 186 -46.56 -7.24 11.38
C ASP A 186 -45.38 -7.16 12.37
N PRO A 187 -45.60 -7.40 13.67
CA PRO A 187 -44.57 -7.31 14.70
C PRO A 187 -43.86 -8.66 14.94
N THR A 188 -44.04 -9.65 14.05
CA THR A 188 -43.61 -11.05 14.29
C THR A 188 -42.13 -11.14 14.69
N ASN A 189 -41.24 -10.44 13.98
CA ASN A 189 -39.80 -10.49 14.26
C ASN A 189 -39.45 -9.91 15.64
N ASP A 190 -40.19 -8.91 16.10
CA ASP A 190 -40.00 -8.32 17.42
C ASP A 190 -40.49 -9.28 18.51
N ILE A 191 -41.77 -9.69 18.44
CA ILE A 191 -42.40 -10.44 19.53
C ILE A 191 -41.87 -11.87 19.67
N THR A 192 -41.42 -12.50 18.58
CA THR A 192 -40.81 -13.84 18.60
C THR A 192 -39.35 -13.83 19.05
N GLY A 193 -38.74 -12.64 19.22
CA GLY A 193 -37.35 -12.46 19.61
C GLY A 193 -36.33 -12.55 18.48
N LEU A 194 -36.77 -12.77 17.24
CA LEU A 194 -35.88 -12.91 16.09
C LEU A 194 -35.06 -11.64 15.80
N ASP A 195 -35.63 -10.46 15.98
CA ASP A 195 -34.90 -9.18 15.88
C ASP A 195 -33.72 -9.11 16.86
N ALA A 196 -33.95 -9.54 18.11
CA ALA A 196 -32.91 -9.61 19.12
C ALA A 196 -31.86 -10.68 18.78
N ALA A 197 -32.27 -11.81 18.19
CA ALA A 197 -31.36 -12.85 17.72
C ALA A 197 -30.45 -12.39 16.56
N TYR A 198 -30.98 -11.60 15.61
CA TYR A 198 -30.15 -10.99 14.57
C TYR A 198 -29.07 -10.09 15.18
N LYS A 199 -29.43 -9.25 16.16
CA LYS A 199 -28.48 -8.38 16.86
C LYS A 199 -27.47 -9.17 17.70
N ALA A 200 -27.89 -10.28 18.30
CA ALA A 200 -27.03 -11.21 19.02
C ALA A 200 -25.94 -11.80 18.09
N SER A 201 -26.33 -12.28 16.91
CA SER A 201 -25.40 -12.77 15.88
C SER A 201 -24.41 -11.69 15.43
N VAL A 202 -24.87 -10.45 15.22
CA VAL A 202 -23.99 -9.34 14.85
C VAL A 202 -22.96 -9.04 15.95
N LEU A 203 -23.38 -8.92 17.22
CA LEU A 203 -22.45 -8.68 18.33
C LEU A 203 -21.45 -9.82 18.51
N TRP A 204 -21.91 -11.07 18.36
CA TRP A 204 -21.03 -12.22 18.38
C TRP A 204 -19.95 -12.11 17.30
N GLY A 205 -20.35 -11.87 16.05
CA GLY A 205 -19.40 -11.73 14.94
C GLY A 205 -18.44 -10.54 15.07
N VAL A 206 -18.87 -9.44 15.69
CA VAL A 206 -17.99 -8.30 15.99
C VAL A 206 -16.87 -8.68 16.97
N VAL A 207 -17.15 -9.54 17.95
CA VAL A 207 -16.18 -9.98 18.97
C VAL A 207 -15.30 -11.12 18.46
N THR A 208 -15.88 -12.11 17.77
CA THR A 208 -15.19 -13.35 17.38
C THR A 208 -14.60 -13.31 15.97
N GLY A 209 -15.11 -12.42 15.11
CA GLY A 209 -14.81 -12.40 13.68
C GLY A 209 -15.67 -13.35 12.83
N GLU A 210 -16.56 -14.14 13.46
CA GLU A 210 -17.45 -15.07 12.76
C GLU A 210 -18.91 -14.88 13.21
N PHE A 211 -19.81 -14.57 12.27
CA PHE A 211 -21.22 -14.37 12.59
C PHE A 211 -21.93 -15.70 12.84
N PHE A 212 -22.57 -15.83 14.00
CA PHE A 212 -23.25 -17.07 14.42
C PHE A 212 -24.56 -17.27 13.64
N PRO A 213 -24.86 -18.48 13.12
CA PRO A 213 -26.12 -18.73 12.40
C PRO A 213 -27.35 -18.50 13.27
N VAL A 214 -28.21 -17.57 12.85
CA VAL A 214 -29.38 -17.15 13.66
C VAL A 214 -30.36 -18.30 13.93
N SER A 215 -30.47 -19.25 12.99
CA SER A 215 -31.30 -20.45 13.14
C SER A 215 -30.83 -21.39 14.27
N GLU A 216 -29.58 -21.27 14.69
CA GLU A 216 -28.99 -22.08 15.75
C GLU A 216 -29.02 -21.38 17.11
N ILE A 217 -29.45 -20.11 17.18
CA ILE A 217 -29.58 -19.37 18.43
C ILE A 217 -30.87 -19.79 19.14
N PRO A 218 -30.80 -20.40 20.34
CA PRO A 218 -31.98 -20.66 21.16
C PRO A 218 -32.73 -19.36 21.43
N THR A 219 -33.93 -19.24 20.86
CA THR A 219 -34.72 -18.00 20.86
C THR A 219 -36.13 -18.28 21.35
N THR A 220 -36.50 -17.64 22.46
CA THR A 220 -37.87 -17.58 22.99
C THR A 220 -38.33 -16.12 22.96
N GLY A 221 -39.48 -15.88 22.34
CA GLY A 221 -40.08 -14.56 22.26
C GLY A 221 -40.96 -14.21 23.46
N ILE A 222 -41.46 -12.98 23.48
CA ILE A 222 -42.45 -12.51 24.44
C ILE A 222 -43.88 -12.97 24.09
N ASP A 223 -44.10 -13.42 22.86
CA ASP A 223 -45.36 -14.03 22.39
C ASP A 223 -45.69 -15.35 23.12
N LYS A 224 -44.67 -16.02 23.66
CA LYS A 224 -44.80 -17.28 24.41
C LYS A 224 -44.82 -17.08 25.93
N LEU A 225 -44.99 -15.86 26.42
CA LEU A 225 -45.03 -15.60 27.85
C LEU A 225 -46.30 -16.15 28.49
N GLU A 226 -46.12 -17.01 29.49
CA GLU A 226 -47.22 -17.55 30.28
C GLU A 226 -47.73 -16.50 31.29
N LYS A 227 -49.06 -16.42 31.43
CA LYS A 227 -49.71 -15.48 32.36
C LYS A 227 -49.23 -15.66 33.81
N GLU A 228 -48.99 -16.90 34.22
CA GLU A 228 -48.49 -17.25 35.56
C GLU A 228 -47.09 -16.66 35.82
N MET A 229 -46.23 -16.60 34.81
CA MET A 229 -44.89 -16.00 34.91
C MET A 229 -44.97 -14.49 35.11
N ILE A 230 -45.91 -13.82 34.42
CA ILE A 230 -46.13 -12.37 34.55
C ILE A 230 -46.66 -12.06 35.96
N GLU A 231 -47.69 -12.79 36.41
CA GLU A 231 -48.30 -12.58 37.73
C GLU A 231 -47.34 -12.88 38.89
N SER A 232 -46.53 -13.95 38.79
CA SER A 232 -45.53 -14.30 39.80
C SER A 232 -44.38 -13.29 39.84
N SER A 233 -43.95 -12.76 38.69
CA SER A 233 -42.95 -11.69 38.62
C SER A 233 -43.46 -10.41 39.28
N LEU A 234 -44.70 -10.00 39.01
CA LEU A 234 -45.35 -8.85 39.65
C LEU A 234 -45.43 -9.00 41.17
N LYS A 235 -45.86 -10.16 41.67
CA LYS A 235 -45.96 -10.45 43.11
C LYS A 235 -44.60 -10.43 43.82
N SER A 236 -43.53 -10.82 43.11
CA SER A 236 -42.17 -10.87 43.66
C SER A 236 -41.37 -9.58 43.42
N GLY A 237 -41.97 -8.54 42.81
CA GLY A 237 -41.28 -7.28 42.49
C GLY A 237 -40.26 -7.38 41.37
N LYS A 238 -40.25 -8.50 40.62
CA LYS A 238 -39.37 -8.73 39.48
C LYS A 238 -39.96 -8.15 38.19
N LYS A 239 -39.09 -7.73 37.27
CA LYS A 239 -39.48 -7.28 35.93
C LYS A 239 -38.99 -8.27 34.88
N ILE A 240 -39.87 -8.70 33.99
CA ILE A 240 -39.47 -9.57 32.87
C ILE A 240 -38.82 -8.69 31.79
N LYS A 241 -37.64 -9.08 31.33
CA LYS A 241 -36.90 -8.44 30.22
C LYS A 241 -36.55 -9.49 29.17
N LEU A 242 -36.70 -9.15 27.89
CA LEU A 242 -36.19 -9.99 26.79
C LEU A 242 -34.69 -9.76 26.70
N LEU A 243 -33.90 -10.73 27.15
CA LEU A 243 -32.45 -10.61 27.23
C LEU A 243 -31.79 -11.35 26.09
N VAL A 244 -30.80 -10.69 25.50
CA VAL A 244 -29.72 -11.31 24.73
C VAL A 244 -28.58 -11.59 25.68
N GLU A 245 -28.11 -12.83 25.74
CA GLU A 245 -26.95 -13.21 26.54
C GLU A 245 -25.93 -13.94 25.68
N LEU A 246 -24.73 -13.38 25.61
CA LEU A 246 -23.57 -13.92 24.93
C LEU A 246 -22.51 -14.21 25.99
N ASP A 247 -22.06 -15.44 26.09
CA ASP A 247 -20.99 -15.86 26.99
C ASP A 247 -19.89 -16.49 26.15
N PHE A 248 -18.77 -15.78 26.04
CA PHE A 248 -17.66 -16.13 25.16
C PHE A 248 -16.72 -17.15 25.81
N GLU A 249 -16.81 -17.36 27.14
CA GLU A 249 -16.02 -18.38 27.85
C GLU A 249 -16.63 -19.77 27.68
N SER A 250 -17.96 -19.85 27.75
CA SER A 250 -18.74 -21.09 27.51
C SER A 250 -19.15 -21.30 26.06
N SER A 251 -18.85 -20.34 25.19
CA SER A 251 -19.29 -20.27 23.80
C SER A 251 -20.82 -20.40 23.63
N SER A 252 -21.60 -19.73 24.49
CA SER A 252 -23.05 -19.80 24.49
C SER A 252 -23.72 -18.48 24.07
N ILE A 253 -24.82 -18.61 23.35
CA ILE A 253 -25.65 -17.50 22.85
C ILE A 253 -27.11 -17.86 23.07
N CYS A 254 -27.92 -16.95 23.63
CA CYS A 254 -29.36 -17.18 23.74
C CYS A 254 -30.16 -15.87 23.80
N VAL A 255 -31.43 -15.97 23.42
CA VAL A 255 -32.42 -14.89 23.53
C VAL A 255 -33.66 -15.41 24.23
N ALA A 256 -34.00 -14.86 25.39
CA ALA A 256 -35.19 -15.30 26.14
C ALA A 256 -35.72 -14.24 27.11
N PRO A 257 -37.04 -14.23 27.41
CA PRO A 257 -37.58 -13.43 28.50
C PRO A 257 -37.10 -13.99 29.84
N LYS A 258 -36.55 -13.14 30.70
CA LYS A 258 -36.10 -13.52 32.04
C LYS A 258 -36.61 -12.53 33.10
N PRO A 259 -37.06 -13.01 34.27
CA PRO A 259 -37.41 -12.14 35.38
C PRO A 259 -36.13 -11.64 36.05
N LEU A 260 -36.00 -10.32 36.15
CA LEU A 260 -34.88 -9.66 36.81
C LEU A 260 -35.31 -9.10 38.17
N ASP A 261 -34.38 -9.15 39.11
CA ASP A 261 -34.48 -8.49 40.42
C ASP A 261 -33.94 -7.06 40.37
N SER A 262 -34.34 -6.21 41.31
CA SER A 262 -33.93 -4.79 41.37
C SER A 262 -32.42 -4.57 41.54
N SER A 263 -31.65 -5.60 41.88
CA SER A 263 -30.18 -5.57 41.93
C SER A 263 -29.53 -5.67 40.54
N ASP A 264 -30.21 -6.19 39.52
CA ASP A 264 -29.69 -6.26 38.16
C ASP A 264 -29.87 -4.88 37.48
N ARG A 265 -28.80 -4.34 36.89
CA ARG A 265 -28.85 -3.00 36.26
C ARG A 265 -29.86 -2.92 35.12
N LEU A 266 -30.09 -4.01 34.39
CA LEU A 266 -31.08 -4.08 33.30
C LEU A 266 -32.53 -4.04 33.81
N TRP A 267 -32.77 -4.27 35.10
CA TRP A 267 -34.11 -4.21 35.69
C TRP A 267 -34.77 -2.84 35.52
N SER A 268 -33.98 -1.77 35.63
CA SER A 268 -34.45 -0.39 35.58
C SER A 268 -34.67 0.17 34.17
N VAL A 269 -34.28 -0.57 33.13
CA VAL A 269 -34.32 -0.11 31.74
C VAL A 269 -35.71 -0.32 31.16
N ASP A 270 -36.50 0.74 31.09
CA ASP A 270 -37.92 0.69 30.74
C ASP A 270 -38.25 1.43 29.42
N GLY A 271 -39.47 1.23 28.93
CA GLY A 271 -39.97 1.89 27.73
C GLY A 271 -39.23 1.42 26.47
N VAL A 272 -38.88 2.35 25.59
CA VAL A 272 -38.26 2.05 24.28
C VAL A 272 -36.73 2.01 24.32
N GLU A 273 -36.15 1.95 25.51
CA GLU A 273 -34.70 1.97 25.68
C GLU A 273 -34.09 0.58 25.46
N ASN A 274 -32.93 0.59 24.82
CA ASN A 274 -32.01 -0.52 24.80
C ASN A 274 -30.97 -0.32 25.90
N ALA A 275 -30.35 -1.40 26.33
CA ALA A 275 -29.18 -1.35 27.18
C ALA A 275 -28.28 -2.56 26.95
N VAL A 276 -26.97 -2.37 27.10
CA VAL A 276 -25.95 -3.41 26.94
C VAL A 276 -24.96 -3.34 28.09
N MET A 277 -24.77 -4.49 28.74
CA MET A 277 -23.71 -4.77 29.71
C MET A 277 -22.62 -5.57 29.01
N VAL A 278 -21.37 -5.10 29.10
CA VAL A 278 -20.19 -5.78 28.55
C VAL A 278 -19.21 -6.04 29.68
N GLU A 279 -18.93 -7.32 29.96
CA GLU A 279 -17.96 -7.74 30.95
C GLU A 279 -16.62 -8.07 30.27
N THR A 280 -15.54 -7.51 30.81
CA THR A 280 -14.18 -7.65 30.30
C THR A 280 -13.24 -8.19 31.36
N ASP A 281 -12.12 -8.79 30.94
CA ASP A 281 -11.11 -9.33 31.84
C ASP A 281 -10.28 -8.24 32.57
N LEU A 282 -10.09 -7.07 31.96
CA LEU A 282 -9.23 -6.00 32.51
C LEU A 282 -10.00 -4.80 33.08
N ALA A 283 -10.94 -4.24 32.34
CA ALA A 283 -11.61 -2.99 32.71
C ALA A 283 -12.94 -3.20 33.46
N GLY A 284 -13.26 -4.45 33.80
CA GLY A 284 -14.50 -4.81 34.49
C GLY A 284 -15.71 -4.66 33.58
N GLU A 285 -16.78 -4.06 34.08
CA GLU A 285 -18.09 -4.01 33.43
C GLU A 285 -18.44 -2.62 32.89
N PHE A 286 -18.87 -2.59 31.62
CA PHE A 286 -19.40 -1.40 30.96
C PHE A 286 -20.92 -1.52 30.83
N PHE A 287 -21.64 -0.43 31.12
CA PHE A 287 -23.08 -0.33 30.93
C PHE A 287 -23.40 0.83 29.99
N LEU A 288 -24.07 0.53 28.88
CA LEU A 288 -24.53 1.52 27.91
C LEU A 288 -26.05 1.46 27.82
N GLN A 289 -26.71 2.62 27.85
CA GLN A 289 -28.17 2.75 27.78
C GLN A 289 -28.55 3.90 26.84
N GLY A 290 -29.60 3.71 26.05
CA GLY A 290 -30.08 4.73 25.13
C GLY A 290 -31.35 4.29 24.42
N ARG A 291 -31.99 5.20 23.68
CA ARG A 291 -33.21 4.88 22.94
C ARG A 291 -32.94 3.85 21.84
N GLY A 292 -33.74 2.79 21.85
CA GLY A 292 -33.63 1.64 20.95
C GLY A 292 -34.63 1.61 19.79
N ALA A 293 -35.77 2.29 19.93
CA ALA A 293 -36.80 2.39 18.88
C ALA A 293 -37.00 3.85 18.41
N GLY A 294 -37.43 3.99 17.15
CA GLY A 294 -37.61 5.27 16.45
C GLY A 294 -36.56 5.52 15.37
N GLY A 295 -36.87 6.38 14.39
CA GLY A 295 -35.98 6.63 13.24
C GLY A 295 -34.69 7.37 13.54
N PHE A 296 -34.73 8.34 14.47
CA PHE A 296 -33.58 9.19 14.78
C PHE A 296 -32.42 8.49 15.53
N PRO A 297 -32.65 7.59 16.51
CA PRO A 297 -31.56 6.84 17.14
C PRO A 297 -30.73 6.03 16.13
N THR A 298 -31.38 5.24 15.28
CA THR A 298 -30.69 4.45 14.24
C THR A 298 -30.04 5.33 13.18
N ALA A 299 -30.70 6.42 12.76
CA ALA A 299 -30.09 7.39 11.84
C ALA A 299 -28.84 8.05 12.45
N THR A 300 -28.81 8.27 13.76
CA THR A 300 -27.63 8.81 14.46
C THR A 300 -26.44 7.85 14.34
N ALA A 301 -26.67 6.54 14.49
CA ALA A 301 -25.60 5.55 14.29
C ALA A 301 -25.08 5.53 12.84
N VAL A 302 -25.97 5.62 11.85
CA VAL A 302 -25.56 5.74 10.43
C VAL A 302 -24.74 7.01 10.19
N ILE A 303 -25.14 8.15 10.76
CA ILE A 303 -24.40 9.41 10.61
C ILE A 303 -23.05 9.34 11.34
N ALA A 304 -22.99 8.71 12.52
CA ALA A 304 -21.73 8.46 13.22
C ALA A 304 -20.77 7.58 12.39
N ASP A 305 -21.30 6.58 11.69
CA ASP A 305 -20.56 5.80 10.70
C ASP A 305 -20.07 6.68 9.55
N LEU A 306 -20.89 7.58 9.00
CA LEU A 306 -20.43 8.53 7.97
C LEU A 306 -19.27 9.41 8.46
N PHE A 307 -19.27 9.84 9.72
CA PHE A 307 -18.11 10.55 10.30
C PHE A 307 -16.88 9.66 10.42
N ARG A 308 -17.02 8.40 10.85
CA ARG A 308 -15.91 7.44 10.87
C ARG A 308 -15.36 7.20 9.46
N VAL A 309 -16.23 7.03 8.48
CA VAL A 309 -15.87 6.88 7.07
C VAL A 309 -15.13 8.12 6.58
N SER A 310 -15.61 9.32 6.88
CA SER A 310 -14.93 10.55 6.45
C SER A 310 -13.54 10.68 7.11
N ARG A 311 -13.39 10.31 8.39
CA ARG A 311 -12.09 10.24 9.05
C ARG A 311 -11.17 9.18 8.44
N TYR A 312 -11.70 8.01 8.12
CA TYR A 312 -10.96 6.93 7.45
C TYR A 312 -10.52 7.35 6.04
N MET A 313 -11.42 7.95 5.26
CA MET A 313 -11.12 8.51 3.95
C MET A 313 -10.11 9.64 4.05
N ARG A 314 -10.22 10.53 5.04
CA ARG A 314 -9.21 11.54 5.35
C ARG A 314 -7.91 10.93 5.78
N PHE A 315 -7.87 9.81 6.50
CA PHE A 315 -6.61 9.14 6.84
C PHE A 315 -5.97 8.49 5.60
N ARG A 316 -6.77 7.84 4.74
CA ARG A 316 -6.31 7.35 3.42
C ARG A 316 -5.95 8.48 2.46
N MET A 317 -6.58 9.64 2.58
CA MET A 317 -6.30 10.86 1.82
C MET A 317 -5.24 11.75 2.49
N ASN A 318 -4.89 11.57 3.77
CA ASN A 318 -3.79 12.26 4.47
C ASN A 318 -2.49 11.46 4.34
N ARG A 319 -2.54 10.25 3.76
CA ARG A 319 -1.46 9.79 2.87
C ARG A 319 -1.30 10.65 1.60
N ARG A 320 -2.14 11.67 1.40
CA ARG A 320 -2.05 12.74 0.38
C ARG A 320 -2.14 14.14 0.99
N ASP A 321 -1.42 14.40 2.08
CA ASP A 321 -0.41 15.44 1.88
C ASP A 321 0.59 14.74 0.94
N PRO A 322 0.72 15.12 -0.35
CA PRO A 322 1.50 14.33 -1.30
C PRO A 322 2.96 14.41 -0.87
N VAL A 323 3.37 13.50 0.02
CA VAL A 323 4.76 13.35 0.41
C VAL A 323 5.45 12.78 -0.81
N VAL A 324 6.49 13.46 -1.26
CA VAL A 324 7.30 12.99 -2.38
C VAL A 324 8.72 12.80 -1.90
N VAL A 325 9.30 11.64 -2.19
CA VAL A 325 10.73 11.45 -1.98
C VAL A 325 11.45 11.92 -3.23
N MET A 326 12.34 12.90 -3.09
CA MET A 326 13.11 13.49 -4.20
C MET A 326 14.58 13.24 -3.95
N LYS A 327 15.20 12.37 -4.75
CA LYS A 327 16.64 12.13 -4.69
C LYS A 327 17.37 12.99 -5.71
N PHE A 328 18.45 13.65 -5.32
CA PHE A 328 19.35 14.38 -6.23
C PHE A 328 20.73 13.73 -6.27
N GLY A 329 21.19 13.38 -7.47
CA GLY A 329 22.51 12.79 -7.70
C GLY A 329 23.67 13.81 -7.55
N GLY A 330 24.91 13.30 -7.48
CA GLY A 330 26.08 14.15 -7.24
C GLY A 330 26.32 15.20 -8.32
N THR A 331 26.05 14.88 -9.60
CA THR A 331 26.11 15.83 -10.72
C THR A 331 25.04 16.93 -10.61
N SER A 332 23.92 16.65 -9.96
CA SER A 332 22.82 17.59 -9.70
C SER A 332 23.11 18.58 -8.55
N VAL A 333 24.07 18.26 -7.68
CA VAL A 333 24.47 19.11 -6.53
C VAL A 333 25.96 19.46 -6.54
N GLY A 334 26.65 19.27 -7.67
CA GLY A 334 28.10 19.40 -7.74
C GLY A 334 28.68 20.81 -7.54
N THR A 335 27.86 21.86 -7.67
CA THR A 335 28.27 23.24 -7.40
C THR A 335 27.22 23.97 -6.57
N VAL A 336 27.60 25.10 -5.96
CA VAL A 336 26.68 25.93 -5.17
C VAL A 336 25.51 26.44 -6.02
N GLU A 337 25.74 26.80 -7.27
CA GLU A 337 24.71 27.25 -8.21
C GLU A 337 23.69 26.15 -8.49
N LYS A 338 24.17 24.91 -8.67
CA LYS A 338 23.31 23.73 -8.84
C LYS A 338 22.50 23.42 -7.58
N ILE A 339 23.10 23.52 -6.40
CA ILE A 339 22.40 23.39 -5.10
C ILE A 339 21.29 24.45 -4.98
N LYS A 340 21.57 25.71 -5.32
CA LYS A 340 20.55 26.78 -5.35
C LYS A 340 19.43 26.49 -6.35
N SER A 341 19.77 25.90 -7.50
CA SER A 341 18.77 25.46 -8.50
C SER A 341 17.86 24.35 -7.95
N VAL A 342 18.44 23.34 -7.30
CA VAL A 342 17.72 22.26 -6.62
C VAL A 342 16.81 22.81 -5.51
N ALA A 343 17.30 23.72 -4.67
CA ALA A 343 16.53 24.36 -3.62
C ALA A 343 15.29 25.08 -4.16
N ARG A 344 15.43 25.83 -5.28
CA ARG A 344 14.28 26.46 -5.96
C ARG A 344 13.26 25.44 -6.46
N LYS A 345 13.72 24.32 -7.03
CA LYS A 345 12.83 23.24 -7.50
C LYS A 345 12.04 22.63 -6.34
N ILE A 346 12.70 22.32 -5.23
CA ILE A 346 12.05 21.79 -4.02
C ILE A 346 11.02 22.79 -3.47
N THR A 347 11.38 24.08 -3.38
CA THR A 347 10.49 25.16 -2.93
C THR A 347 9.25 25.28 -3.82
N LYS A 348 9.43 25.21 -5.15
CA LYS A 348 8.32 25.19 -6.11
C LYS A 348 7.39 24.00 -5.86
N ARG A 349 7.93 22.79 -5.67
CA ARG A 349 7.13 21.59 -5.36
C ARG A 349 6.34 21.76 -4.06
N LYS A 350 6.95 22.36 -3.04
CA LYS A 350 6.26 22.64 -1.79
C LYS A 350 5.11 23.64 -1.96
N ALA A 351 5.32 24.69 -2.75
CA ALA A 351 4.28 25.67 -3.09
C ALA A 351 3.11 25.05 -3.89
N GLU A 352 3.33 23.95 -4.61
CA GLU A 352 2.29 23.15 -5.28
C GLU A 352 1.46 22.29 -4.30
N GLY A 353 1.70 22.39 -2.99
CA GLY A 353 0.99 21.62 -1.96
C GLY A 353 1.55 20.21 -1.73
N VAL A 354 2.77 19.95 -2.19
CA VAL A 354 3.50 18.68 -2.01
C VAL A 354 4.44 18.80 -0.80
N HIS A 355 4.72 17.71 -0.09
CA HIS A 355 5.65 17.71 1.06
C HIS A 355 6.94 16.97 0.70
N PRO A 356 8.03 17.67 0.35
CA PRO A 356 9.25 17.01 -0.10
C PRO A 356 10.03 16.39 1.05
N VAL A 357 10.42 15.13 0.90
CA VAL A 357 11.49 14.47 1.64
C VAL A 357 12.66 14.30 0.68
N VAL A 358 13.77 14.98 0.96
CA VAL A 358 14.87 15.09 0.02
C VAL A 358 15.97 14.11 0.37
N VAL A 359 16.54 13.43 -0.61
CA VAL A 359 17.75 12.61 -0.46
C VAL A 359 18.85 13.21 -1.34
N VAL A 360 20.06 13.36 -0.81
CA VAL A 360 21.20 13.89 -1.59
C VAL A 360 22.39 12.95 -1.55
N SER A 361 23.10 12.89 -2.68
CA SER A 361 24.43 12.29 -2.79
C SER A 361 25.53 13.32 -2.46
N ALA A 362 26.78 12.88 -2.32
CA ALA A 362 27.93 13.78 -2.25
C ALA A 362 28.06 14.67 -3.50
N MET A 363 28.72 15.82 -3.39
CA MET A 363 28.85 16.79 -4.48
C MET A 363 29.82 16.30 -5.55
N GLY A 364 29.38 16.22 -6.82
CA GLY A 364 30.25 15.86 -7.94
C GLY A 364 31.04 14.57 -7.67
N ASP A 365 32.37 14.63 -7.85
CA ASP A 365 33.28 13.50 -7.68
C ASP A 365 33.83 13.37 -6.24
N THR A 366 33.19 13.99 -5.25
CA THR A 366 33.69 14.03 -3.86
C THR A 366 33.89 12.62 -3.29
N THR A 367 32.97 11.69 -3.51
CA THR A 367 33.10 10.31 -3.01
C THR A 367 34.32 9.63 -3.60
N ASP A 368 34.56 9.77 -4.91
CA ASP A 368 35.72 9.18 -5.57
C ASP A 368 37.03 9.81 -5.07
N ASN A 369 37.05 11.14 -4.89
CA ASN A 369 38.21 11.83 -4.30
C ASN A 369 38.55 11.34 -2.88
N LEU A 370 37.53 11.08 -2.05
CA LEU A 370 37.71 10.53 -0.70
C LEU A 370 38.26 9.10 -0.74
N ILE A 371 37.74 8.26 -1.65
CA ILE A 371 38.25 6.90 -1.85
C ILE A 371 39.69 6.91 -2.35
N ASP A 372 40.02 7.77 -3.32
CA ASP A 372 41.36 7.90 -3.86
C ASP A 372 42.35 8.41 -2.83
N MET A 373 41.92 9.33 -1.96
CA MET A 373 42.71 9.80 -0.83
C MET A 373 43.02 8.65 0.16
N ALA A 374 42.04 7.81 0.47
CA ALA A 374 42.26 6.62 1.30
C ALA A 374 43.23 5.63 0.65
N LYS A 375 43.11 5.41 -0.67
CA LYS A 375 44.00 4.53 -1.44
C LYS A 375 45.44 5.03 -1.54
N ARG A 376 45.65 6.35 -1.56
CA ARG A 376 46.99 6.95 -1.48
C ARG A 376 47.64 6.73 -0.12
N LEU A 377 46.83 6.55 0.93
CA LEU A 377 47.31 6.26 2.29
C LEU A 377 47.60 4.77 2.49
N THR A 378 46.74 3.88 1.98
CA THR A 378 46.88 2.42 2.10
C THR A 378 46.22 1.70 0.94
N GLU A 379 46.85 0.63 0.44
CA GLU A 379 46.28 -0.21 -0.63
C GLU A 379 45.06 -1.02 -0.17
N LYS A 380 44.93 -1.25 1.14
CA LYS A 380 43.83 -2.01 1.77
C LYS A 380 43.24 -1.19 2.91
N PRO A 381 42.45 -0.14 2.61
CA PRO A 381 41.77 0.62 3.64
C PRO A 381 40.79 -0.27 4.40
N ASP A 382 40.74 -0.10 5.73
CA ASP A 382 39.74 -0.78 6.55
C ASP A 382 38.32 -0.35 6.11
N PRO A 383 37.41 -1.28 5.78
CA PRO A 383 36.09 -0.94 5.27
C PRO A 383 35.25 -0.09 6.22
N ARG A 384 35.41 -0.26 7.54
CA ARG A 384 34.65 0.49 8.55
C ARG A 384 35.12 1.94 8.61
N GLU A 385 36.42 2.18 8.56
CA GLU A 385 36.98 3.54 8.50
C GLU A 385 36.69 4.21 7.15
N LEU A 386 36.69 3.43 6.07
CA LEU A 386 36.32 3.93 4.76
C LEU A 386 34.87 4.43 4.74
N ASP A 387 33.93 3.66 5.29
CA ASP A 387 32.53 4.05 5.43
C ASP A 387 32.37 5.37 6.19
N MET A 388 33.10 5.52 7.30
CA MET A 388 33.13 6.78 8.05
C MET A 388 33.62 7.93 7.19
N LEU A 389 34.74 7.76 6.47
CA LEU A 389 35.31 8.80 5.62
C LEU A 389 34.36 9.22 4.49
N VAL A 390 33.85 8.27 3.71
CA VAL A 390 33.05 8.61 2.52
C VAL A 390 31.69 9.17 2.88
N SER A 391 31.11 8.79 4.02
CA SER A 391 29.82 9.33 4.49
C SER A 391 29.83 10.85 4.72
N THR A 392 31.02 11.44 4.90
CA THR A 392 31.16 12.89 5.09
C THR A 392 30.77 13.67 3.84
N GLY A 393 30.85 13.08 2.64
CA GLY A 393 30.47 13.71 1.39
C GLY A 393 28.98 14.09 1.35
N GLU A 394 28.09 13.15 1.70
CA GLU A 394 26.65 13.41 1.79
C GLU A 394 26.29 14.35 2.94
N GLN A 395 27.06 14.33 4.04
CA GLN A 395 26.83 15.25 5.16
C GLN A 395 27.08 16.71 4.76
N GLN A 396 28.09 16.96 3.93
CA GLN A 396 28.36 18.29 3.37
C GLN A 396 27.21 18.75 2.46
N SER A 397 26.77 17.91 1.53
CA SER A 397 25.73 18.28 0.56
C SER A 397 24.36 18.52 1.22
N MET A 398 23.95 17.70 2.19
CA MET A 398 22.68 17.89 2.91
C MET A 398 22.67 19.18 3.72
N ALA A 399 23.80 19.56 4.32
CA ALA A 399 23.92 20.78 5.10
C ALA A 399 23.85 22.03 4.21
N LEU A 400 24.57 22.02 3.08
CA LEU A 400 24.53 23.11 2.09
C LEU A 400 23.14 23.29 1.49
N LEU A 401 22.44 22.20 1.17
CA LEU A 401 21.07 22.28 0.66
C LEU A 401 20.09 22.78 1.73
N ALA A 402 20.25 22.40 3.00
CA ALA A 402 19.43 22.91 4.09
C ALA A 402 19.57 24.43 4.23
N MET A 403 20.81 24.95 4.19
CA MET A 403 21.07 26.39 4.24
C MET A 403 20.48 27.12 3.02
N ALA A 404 20.58 26.54 1.83
CA ALA A 404 20.00 27.13 0.62
C ALA A 404 18.46 27.20 0.66
N LEU A 405 17.79 26.19 1.23
CA LEU A 405 16.33 26.22 1.43
C LEU A 405 15.92 27.25 2.49
N GLN A 406 16.68 27.35 3.57
CA GLN A 406 16.45 28.37 4.61
C GLN A 406 16.62 29.79 4.08
N GLU A 407 17.59 30.03 3.20
CA GLU A 407 17.77 31.31 2.48
C GLU A 407 16.53 31.67 1.64
N LEU A 408 15.79 30.67 1.14
CA LEU A 408 14.52 30.85 0.41
C LEU A 408 13.29 30.99 1.33
N GLY A 409 13.48 31.02 2.65
CA GLY A 409 12.41 31.15 3.64
C GLY A 409 11.75 29.84 4.05
N GLU A 410 12.29 28.69 3.61
CA GLU A 410 11.73 27.38 3.95
C GLU A 410 12.27 26.83 5.27
N LYS A 411 11.38 26.17 6.04
CA LYS A 411 11.81 25.34 7.18
C LYS A 411 12.46 24.08 6.63
N ALA A 412 13.79 23.96 6.71
CA ALA A 412 14.52 22.79 6.23
C ALA A 412 15.52 22.28 7.27
N VAL A 413 15.69 20.95 7.35
CA VAL A 413 16.61 20.29 8.30
C VAL A 413 17.34 19.14 7.64
N SER A 414 18.65 19.04 7.87
CA SER A 414 19.45 17.88 7.47
C SER A 414 19.41 16.78 8.52
N LEU A 415 19.32 15.53 8.07
CA LEU A 415 19.27 14.32 8.91
C LEU A 415 20.23 13.27 8.35
N THR A 416 21.11 12.72 9.19
CA THR A 416 21.94 11.57 8.82
C THR A 416 21.13 10.28 8.79
N GLY A 417 21.66 9.23 8.15
CA GLY A 417 21.03 7.90 8.17
C GLY A 417 20.75 7.39 9.59
N ALA A 418 21.66 7.67 10.53
CA ALA A 418 21.49 7.37 11.96
C ALA A 418 20.28 8.10 12.59
N GLN A 419 20.12 9.40 12.32
CA GLN A 419 19.02 10.21 12.88
C GLN A 419 17.66 9.80 12.31
N VAL A 420 17.63 9.27 11.09
CA VAL A 420 16.43 8.69 10.47
C VAL A 420 16.19 7.23 10.94
N ARG A 421 17.20 6.59 11.55
CA ARG A 421 17.24 5.16 11.88
C ARG A 421 17.16 4.26 10.63
N ILE A 422 18.04 4.50 9.66
CA ILE A 422 18.31 3.57 8.57
C ILE A 422 19.25 2.48 9.11
N ILE A 423 18.67 1.40 9.62
CA ILE A 423 19.41 0.29 10.24
C ILE A 423 19.93 -0.65 9.15
N THR A 424 21.20 -1.03 9.24
CA THR A 424 21.84 -1.95 8.29
C THR A 424 22.50 -3.14 8.97
N ASP A 425 22.93 -4.11 8.16
CA ASP A 425 23.94 -5.10 8.59
C ASP A 425 25.34 -4.45 8.73
N GLU A 426 26.32 -5.24 9.20
CA GLU A 426 27.71 -4.82 9.46
C GLU A 426 28.63 -5.05 8.25
N ASN A 427 28.07 -5.31 7.05
CA ASN A 427 28.87 -5.52 5.85
C ASN A 427 29.29 -4.17 5.24
N HIS A 428 30.28 -3.53 5.87
CA HIS A 428 30.81 -2.23 5.48
C HIS A 428 31.12 -2.12 3.97
N SER A 429 30.98 -0.91 3.44
CA SER A 429 31.08 -0.57 2.01
C SER A 429 29.99 -1.13 1.10
N GLN A 430 29.20 -2.11 1.54
CA GLN A 430 28.10 -2.72 0.78
C GLN A 430 26.94 -3.18 1.68
N ALA A 431 26.63 -2.42 2.72
CA ALA A 431 25.66 -2.80 3.72
C ALA A 431 24.25 -2.94 3.11
N ARG A 432 23.42 -3.76 3.74
CA ARG A 432 22.01 -3.94 3.37
C ARG A 432 21.11 -3.26 4.39
N ILE A 433 20.14 -2.50 3.90
CA ILE A 433 19.10 -1.90 4.75
C ILE A 433 18.22 -3.03 5.31
N LEU A 434 18.11 -3.08 6.64
CA LEU A 434 17.27 -4.01 7.39
C LEU A 434 15.97 -3.35 7.83
N GLU A 435 16.04 -2.10 8.30
CA GLU A 435 14.91 -1.32 8.80
C GLU A 435 15.10 0.16 8.47
N VAL A 436 13.99 0.89 8.24
CA VAL A 436 13.99 2.34 8.09
C VAL A 436 12.95 2.94 9.03
N GLY A 437 13.39 3.77 9.96
CA GLY A 437 12.50 4.52 10.85
C GLY A 437 11.77 5.67 10.12
N THR A 438 10.52 5.93 10.51
CA THR A 438 9.69 6.99 9.92
C THR A 438 9.31 8.10 10.89
N GLU A 439 9.34 7.83 12.20
CA GLU A 439 8.86 8.75 13.25
C GLU A 439 9.59 10.11 13.24
N ALA A 440 10.89 10.12 12.97
CA ALA A 440 11.67 11.36 12.91
C ALA A 440 11.28 12.21 11.70
N LEU A 441 11.02 11.57 10.55
CA LEU A 441 10.61 12.25 9.33
C LEU A 441 9.18 12.75 9.43
N GLN A 442 8.25 11.91 9.89
CA GLN A 442 6.84 12.26 10.02
C GLN A 442 6.64 13.47 10.94
N ARG A 443 7.29 13.48 12.11
CA ARG A 443 7.23 14.64 13.03
C ARG A 443 7.71 15.95 12.39
N ARG A 444 8.67 15.88 11.47
CA ARG A 444 9.19 17.07 10.76
C ARG A 444 8.24 17.51 9.66
N ILE A 445 7.72 16.56 8.88
CA ILE A 445 6.71 16.82 7.85
C ILE A 445 5.47 17.47 8.48
N ASP A 446 4.94 16.91 9.56
CA ASP A 446 3.76 17.42 10.27
C ASP A 446 3.98 18.85 10.83
N ALA A 447 5.24 19.18 11.17
CA ALA A 447 5.63 20.51 11.62
C ALA A 447 5.96 21.49 10.47
N GLY A 448 5.76 21.09 9.21
CA GLY A 448 5.98 21.87 7.99
C GLY A 448 7.45 22.01 7.56
N TRP A 449 8.33 21.13 8.06
CA TRP A 449 9.74 21.09 7.67
C TRP A 449 9.97 20.25 6.41
N ILE A 450 10.99 20.60 5.64
CA ILE A 450 11.57 19.83 4.54
C ILE A 450 12.75 19.03 5.10
N PRO A 451 12.59 17.73 5.40
CA PRO A 451 13.71 16.89 5.82
C PRO A 451 14.62 16.57 4.62
N ILE A 452 15.92 16.71 4.82
CA ILE A 452 16.97 16.40 3.84
C ILE A 452 17.83 15.29 4.42
N VAL A 453 17.72 14.10 3.88
CA VAL A 453 18.42 12.91 4.34
C VAL A 453 19.70 12.73 3.53
N ALA A 454 20.83 12.53 4.21
CA ALA A 454 22.03 12.08 3.54
C ALA A 454 21.84 10.64 3.05
N GLY A 455 21.89 10.46 1.72
CA GLY A 455 21.78 9.14 1.11
C GLY A 455 23.01 8.27 1.38
N PHE A 456 23.03 7.06 0.82
CA PHE A 456 24.21 6.17 0.79
C PHE A 456 24.68 5.62 2.15
N GLN A 457 24.32 6.23 3.27
CA GLN A 457 24.72 5.83 4.61
C GLN A 457 23.58 5.27 5.47
N GLY A 458 23.93 4.44 6.44
CA GLY A 458 23.06 3.92 7.49
C GLY A 458 23.80 3.80 8.82
N ILE A 459 23.22 3.04 9.74
CA ILE A 459 23.82 2.72 11.03
C ILE A 459 23.66 1.22 11.33
N SER A 460 24.72 0.58 11.81
CA SER A 460 24.64 -0.79 12.30
C SER A 460 23.91 -0.86 13.65
N HIS A 461 23.53 -2.05 14.08
CA HIS A 461 22.93 -2.27 15.40
C HIS A 461 23.87 -1.89 16.56
N ARG A 462 25.18 -1.79 16.31
CA ARG A 462 26.20 -1.35 17.28
C ARG A 462 26.43 0.16 17.27
N GLY A 463 25.74 0.89 16.40
CA GLY A 463 25.89 2.35 16.30
C GLY A 463 26.99 2.81 15.33
N GLU A 464 27.53 1.92 14.49
CA GLU A 464 28.60 2.26 13.55
C GLU A 464 28.01 2.79 12.23
N ILE A 465 28.68 3.78 11.61
CA ILE A 465 28.30 4.28 10.29
C ILE A 465 28.61 3.19 9.25
N THR A 466 27.64 2.91 8.41
CA THR A 466 27.77 1.96 7.30
C THR A 466 27.42 2.63 5.98
N THR A 467 27.96 2.13 4.89
CA THR A 467 27.58 2.59 3.55
C THR A 467 27.00 1.48 2.69
N LEU A 468 26.08 1.86 1.80
CA LEU A 468 25.26 0.94 1.01
C LEU A 468 25.92 0.52 -0.31
N GLY A 469 27.11 1.04 -0.62
CA GLY A 469 27.82 0.81 -1.89
C GLY A 469 27.25 1.63 -3.05
N ARG A 470 27.67 1.31 -4.29
CA ARG A 470 27.25 2.04 -5.50
C ARG A 470 25.73 2.06 -5.63
N GLY A 471 25.18 3.23 -5.95
CA GLY A 471 23.73 3.46 -5.99
C GLY A 471 23.07 3.58 -4.63
N GLY A 472 23.84 3.63 -3.55
CA GLY A 472 23.32 3.68 -2.19
C GLY A 472 22.34 4.82 -1.97
N SER A 473 22.56 6.02 -2.54
CA SER A 473 21.60 7.13 -2.41
C SER A 473 20.26 6.85 -3.10
N ASP A 474 20.25 6.16 -4.24
CA ASP A 474 19.01 5.76 -4.92
C ASP A 474 18.28 4.71 -4.06
N THR A 475 19.00 3.71 -3.55
CA THR A 475 18.45 2.71 -2.63
C THR A 475 17.89 3.34 -1.35
N THR A 476 18.57 4.33 -0.77
CA THR A 476 18.06 5.10 0.37
C THR A 476 16.73 5.76 0.05
N ALA A 477 16.62 6.42 -1.11
CA ALA A 477 15.40 7.09 -1.52
C ALA A 477 14.22 6.13 -1.71
N VAL A 478 14.46 4.98 -2.35
CA VAL A 478 13.43 3.94 -2.50
C VAL A 478 13.00 3.36 -1.15
N ALA A 479 13.95 3.11 -0.25
CA ALA A 479 13.65 2.58 1.08
C ALA A 479 12.82 3.57 1.91
N LEU A 480 13.14 4.87 1.83
CA LEU A 480 12.35 5.93 2.46
C LEU A 480 10.95 6.04 1.85
N ALA A 481 10.83 5.98 0.52
CA ALA A 481 9.54 6.01 -0.16
C ALA A 481 8.65 4.84 0.29
N HIS A 482 9.21 3.63 0.36
CA HIS A 482 8.49 2.47 0.88
C HIS A 482 8.06 2.68 2.34
N ALA A 483 8.97 3.10 3.22
CA ALA A 483 8.69 3.27 4.64
C ALA A 483 7.62 4.34 4.91
N LEU A 484 7.62 5.43 4.13
CA LEU A 484 6.64 6.51 4.22
C LEU A 484 5.32 6.20 3.48
N GLY A 485 5.22 5.07 2.76
CA GLY A 485 4.03 4.71 1.99
C GLY A 485 3.80 5.60 0.75
N VAL A 486 4.88 6.08 0.12
CA VAL A 486 4.87 6.91 -1.08
C VAL A 486 4.88 6.04 -2.33
N ASP A 487 3.91 6.23 -3.22
CA ASP A 487 3.74 5.43 -4.44
C ASP A 487 4.82 5.67 -5.50
N VAL A 488 5.36 6.90 -5.57
CA VAL A 488 6.33 7.34 -6.59
C VAL A 488 7.53 8.04 -5.94
N CYS A 489 8.72 7.50 -6.15
CA CYS A 489 10.00 8.11 -5.78
C CYS A 489 10.59 8.85 -6.99
N GLU A 490 10.90 10.15 -6.84
CA GLU A 490 11.51 10.96 -7.90
C GLU A 490 13.04 10.86 -7.82
N ILE A 491 13.68 10.40 -8.90
CA ILE A 491 15.14 10.34 -9.01
C ILE A 491 15.61 11.42 -9.99
N TYR A 492 16.26 12.45 -9.45
CA TYR A 492 16.80 13.56 -10.22
C TYR A 492 18.29 13.33 -10.56
N THR A 493 18.58 13.43 -11.85
CA THR A 493 19.90 13.27 -12.47
C THR A 493 20.16 14.41 -13.46
N ASP A 494 21.17 14.29 -14.33
CA ASP A 494 21.56 15.28 -15.34
C ASP A 494 20.95 15.04 -16.75
N VAL A 495 20.15 14.00 -16.91
CA VAL A 495 19.42 13.66 -18.14
C VAL A 495 17.90 13.77 -17.96
N ASP A 496 17.17 14.00 -19.05
CA ASP A 496 15.70 14.19 -19.06
C ASP A 496 14.87 12.93 -18.79
N GLY A 497 15.52 11.77 -18.66
CA GLY A 497 14.89 10.47 -18.43
C GLY A 497 15.84 9.33 -18.77
N VAL A 498 15.29 8.13 -18.93
CA VAL A 498 15.99 6.98 -19.50
C VAL A 498 15.82 7.05 -21.01
N TYR A 499 16.93 7.06 -21.76
CA TYR A 499 16.90 7.23 -23.21
C TYR A 499 16.90 5.90 -23.96
N THR A 500 16.43 5.91 -25.21
CA THR A 500 16.48 4.76 -26.13
C THR A 500 17.91 4.34 -26.51
N ALA A 501 18.89 5.23 -26.39
CA ALA A 501 20.33 4.97 -26.44
C ALA A 501 21.09 6.10 -25.73
N ASP A 502 22.41 6.00 -25.55
CA ASP A 502 23.20 7.12 -25.02
C ASP A 502 23.13 8.34 -25.98
N PRO A 503 22.55 9.48 -25.57
CA PRO A 503 22.39 10.65 -26.42
C PRO A 503 23.72 11.30 -26.83
N LYS A 504 24.83 10.99 -26.16
CA LYS A 504 26.17 11.44 -26.57
C LYS A 504 26.66 10.73 -27.84
N ILE A 505 26.17 9.51 -28.08
CA ILE A 505 26.53 8.69 -29.24
C ILE A 505 25.46 8.76 -30.31
N VAL A 506 24.18 8.73 -29.92
CA VAL A 506 23.04 8.80 -30.82
C VAL A 506 22.24 10.08 -30.54
N PRO A 507 22.51 11.20 -31.24
CA PRO A 507 21.82 12.47 -31.01
C PRO A 507 20.29 12.40 -31.14
N GLU A 508 19.79 11.46 -31.94
CA GLU A 508 18.35 11.21 -32.17
C GLU A 508 17.69 10.39 -31.05
N ALA A 509 18.46 9.93 -30.05
CA ALA A 509 17.92 9.19 -28.92
C ALA A 509 16.88 10.02 -28.16
N ARG A 510 15.79 9.36 -27.76
CA ARG A 510 14.66 10.01 -27.07
C ARG A 510 14.49 9.48 -25.65
N PRO A 511 14.04 10.31 -24.71
CA PRO A 511 13.65 9.85 -23.39
C PRO A 511 12.37 9.00 -23.51
N LEU A 512 12.42 7.80 -22.97
CA LEU A 512 11.28 6.89 -22.86
C LEU A 512 10.21 7.50 -21.96
N LYS A 513 8.94 7.30 -22.29
CA LYS A 513 7.82 7.72 -21.43
C LYS A 513 7.71 6.81 -20.20
N GLU A 514 7.88 5.51 -20.42
CA GLU A 514 7.86 4.47 -19.39
C GLU A 514 8.76 3.29 -19.77
N ILE A 515 9.25 2.57 -18.77
CA ILE A 515 10.04 1.34 -18.90
C ILE A 515 9.72 0.42 -17.73
N THR A 516 9.74 -0.90 -17.92
CA THR A 516 9.48 -1.82 -16.82
C THR A 516 10.68 -1.92 -15.87
N TRP A 517 10.47 -2.38 -14.63
CA TRP A 517 11.56 -2.65 -13.71
C TRP A 517 12.57 -3.66 -14.29
N ASP A 518 12.10 -4.71 -14.95
CA ASP A 518 12.96 -5.75 -15.51
C ASP A 518 13.81 -5.22 -16.67
N GLU A 519 13.21 -4.45 -17.58
CA GLU A 519 13.94 -3.79 -18.67
C GLU A 519 14.98 -2.80 -18.12
N MET A 520 14.63 -2.01 -17.09
CA MET A 520 15.56 -1.06 -16.49
C MET A 520 16.71 -1.75 -15.74
N ILE A 521 16.46 -2.90 -15.08
CA ILE A 521 17.51 -3.70 -14.45
C ILE A 521 18.51 -4.18 -15.50
N GLU A 522 18.02 -4.75 -16.62
CA GLU A 522 18.87 -5.19 -17.72
C GLU A 522 19.63 -4.04 -18.38
N LEU A 523 18.97 -2.90 -18.58
CA LEU A 523 19.57 -1.70 -19.17
C LEU A 523 20.69 -1.14 -18.28
N ALA A 524 20.46 -1.04 -16.97
CA ALA A 524 21.48 -0.62 -15.99
C ALA A 524 22.66 -1.59 -15.94
N GLY A 525 22.41 -2.91 -15.99
CA GLY A 525 23.45 -3.94 -16.07
C GLY A 525 24.22 -3.96 -17.40
N SER A 526 23.69 -3.30 -18.44
CA SER A 526 24.27 -3.23 -19.78
C SER A 526 25.07 -1.95 -20.04
N GLY A 527 25.35 -1.15 -19.00
CA GLY A 527 26.20 0.04 -19.08
C GLY A 527 25.45 1.37 -19.01
N ALA A 528 24.11 1.38 -18.90
CA ALA A 528 23.36 2.62 -18.76
C ALA A 528 23.51 3.21 -17.34
N GLY A 529 24.29 4.28 -17.21
CA GLY A 529 24.63 4.90 -15.91
C GLY A 529 23.53 5.72 -15.23
N VAL A 530 22.31 5.77 -15.77
CA VAL A 530 21.23 6.66 -15.29
C VAL A 530 20.66 6.22 -13.93
N LEU A 531 20.47 4.92 -13.75
CA LEU A 531 19.99 4.31 -12.51
C LEU A 531 20.83 3.07 -12.18
N GLN A 532 20.97 2.78 -10.89
CA GLN A 532 21.70 1.60 -10.44
C GLN A 532 20.74 0.42 -10.30
N ALA A 533 21.06 -0.74 -10.91
CA ALA A 533 20.19 -1.92 -10.96
C ALA A 533 19.64 -2.33 -9.57
N ARG A 534 20.50 -2.32 -8.54
CA ARG A 534 20.12 -2.65 -7.15
C ARG A 534 18.99 -1.77 -6.61
N SER A 535 18.95 -0.48 -6.97
CA SER A 535 17.89 0.43 -6.54
C SER A 535 16.55 0.09 -7.21
N VAL A 536 16.60 -0.32 -8.48
CA VAL A 536 15.43 -0.74 -9.26
C VAL A 536 14.90 -2.09 -8.78
N GLU A 537 15.79 -3.03 -8.46
CA GLU A 537 15.43 -4.31 -7.82
C GLU A 537 14.73 -4.10 -6.48
N PHE A 538 15.23 -3.16 -5.67
CA PHE A 538 14.60 -2.78 -4.41
C PHE A 538 13.23 -2.15 -4.65
N ALA A 539 13.11 -1.27 -5.65
CA ALA A 539 11.84 -0.65 -6.03
C ALA A 539 10.81 -1.70 -6.47
N ARG A 540 11.21 -2.66 -7.32
CA ARG A 540 10.41 -3.81 -7.73
C ARG A 540 9.95 -4.65 -6.54
N LYS A 541 10.87 -4.99 -5.62
CA LYS A 541 10.58 -5.81 -4.45
C LYS A 541 9.48 -5.21 -3.56
N TYR A 542 9.47 -3.89 -3.40
CA TYR A 542 8.54 -3.18 -2.52
C TYR A 542 7.41 -2.45 -3.25
N GLY A 543 7.28 -2.62 -4.57
CA GLY A 543 6.23 -2.00 -5.38
C GLY A 543 6.31 -0.48 -5.48
N VAL A 544 7.50 0.12 -5.31
CA VAL A 544 7.71 1.57 -5.41
C VAL A 544 8.00 1.94 -6.87
N LYS A 545 7.25 2.89 -7.43
CA LYS A 545 7.51 3.40 -8.78
C LYS A 545 8.64 4.42 -8.73
N LEU A 546 9.48 4.47 -9.77
CA LEU A 546 10.51 5.49 -9.89
C LEU A 546 10.17 6.46 -11.02
N LEU A 547 10.37 7.75 -10.81
CA LEU A 547 10.26 8.75 -11.85
C LEU A 547 11.64 9.41 -12.05
N VAL A 548 12.32 9.03 -13.14
CA VAL A 548 13.64 9.56 -13.47
C VAL A 548 13.50 10.89 -14.19
N LYS A 549 14.11 11.95 -13.66
CA LYS A 549 13.97 13.32 -14.16
C LYS A 549 15.30 14.04 -14.21
N ASN A 550 15.34 15.14 -14.96
CA ASN A 550 16.45 16.08 -14.92
C ASN A 550 16.30 17.04 -13.74
N ALA A 551 17.37 17.23 -12.96
CA ALA A 551 17.43 18.17 -11.86
C ALA A 551 17.31 19.65 -12.28
N HIS A 552 17.62 19.96 -13.54
CA HIS A 552 17.73 21.33 -14.05
C HIS A 552 16.88 21.60 -15.30
N SER A 553 16.01 20.66 -15.67
CA SER A 553 15.03 20.81 -16.75
C SER A 553 13.62 20.52 -16.23
N GLU A 554 12.60 20.90 -17.00
CA GLU A 554 11.17 20.64 -16.72
C GLU A 554 10.63 19.50 -17.58
N ALA A 555 11.51 18.70 -18.21
CA ALA A 555 11.12 17.49 -18.92
C ALA A 555 10.31 16.55 -18.00
N ARG A 556 9.37 15.83 -18.62
CA ARG A 556 8.44 14.95 -17.91
C ARG A 556 9.15 13.83 -17.14
N GLY A 557 10.27 13.34 -17.65
CA GLY A 557 10.94 12.16 -17.12
C GLY A 557 10.44 10.85 -17.68
N THR A 558 11.04 9.76 -17.21
CA THR A 558 10.67 8.38 -17.51
C THR A 558 10.11 7.71 -16.26
N LEU A 559 8.94 7.08 -16.39
CA LEU A 559 8.34 6.28 -15.31
C LEU A 559 8.86 4.84 -15.36
N VAL A 560 9.53 4.39 -14.30
CA VAL A 560 9.99 3.00 -14.11
C VAL A 560 9.03 2.28 -13.16
N TRP A 561 8.35 1.24 -13.65
CA TRP A 561 7.32 0.53 -12.87
C TRP A 561 7.06 -0.87 -13.43
N GLU A 562 6.00 -1.58 -13.01
CA GLU A 562 5.66 -2.89 -13.59
C GLU A 562 5.22 -2.79 -15.06
N GLY A 563 4.75 -1.62 -15.50
CA GLY A 563 4.18 -1.43 -16.83
C GLY A 563 2.83 -2.11 -17.01
N ARG A 564 2.35 -2.13 -18.26
CA ARG A 564 1.25 -3.01 -18.68
C ARG A 564 1.84 -4.32 -19.17
N LYS A 565 1.14 -5.45 -18.96
CA LYS A 565 1.53 -6.71 -19.59
C LYS A 565 1.37 -6.57 -21.10
N VAL A 566 2.48 -6.57 -21.82
CA VAL A 566 2.51 -6.55 -23.29
C VAL A 566 2.91 -7.95 -23.74
N GLU A 567 2.06 -8.61 -24.51
CA GLU A 567 2.38 -9.94 -25.07
C GLU A 567 3.29 -9.80 -26.29
N GLU A 568 3.14 -8.74 -27.08
CA GLU A 568 3.94 -8.49 -28.28
C GLU A 568 5.40 -8.13 -27.94
N PRO A 569 6.38 -8.72 -28.65
CA PRO A 569 7.79 -8.35 -28.50
C PRO A 569 8.06 -6.90 -28.92
N ILE A 570 8.71 -6.12 -28.05
CA ILE A 570 9.05 -4.72 -28.32
C ILE A 570 10.50 -4.47 -27.93
N VAL A 571 11.26 -3.85 -28.83
CA VAL A 571 12.59 -3.30 -28.52
C VAL A 571 12.44 -1.88 -28.00
N ARG A 572 13.01 -1.59 -26.83
CA ARG A 572 12.94 -0.27 -26.19
C ARG A 572 14.21 0.53 -26.29
N ALA A 573 15.35 -0.12 -26.12
CA ALA A 573 16.62 0.58 -25.98
C ALA A 573 17.82 -0.25 -26.43
N VAL A 574 18.91 0.45 -26.69
CA VAL A 574 20.24 -0.13 -26.94
C VAL A 574 21.23 0.48 -25.97
N ALA A 575 21.96 -0.38 -25.25
CA ALA A 575 23.05 0.02 -24.37
C ALA A 575 24.35 -0.63 -24.81
N TYR A 576 25.46 -0.09 -24.32
CA TYR A 576 26.78 -0.67 -24.53
C TYR A 576 27.66 -0.44 -23.30
N ASP A 577 28.67 -1.30 -23.16
CA ASP A 577 29.69 -1.22 -22.11
C ASP A 577 31.07 -1.48 -22.72
N LYS A 578 31.99 -0.52 -22.55
CA LYS A 578 33.38 -0.58 -23.02
C LYS A 578 34.37 -0.93 -21.89
N ASP A 579 33.90 -1.06 -20.66
CA ASP A 579 34.72 -1.30 -19.46
C ASP A 579 34.59 -2.76 -18.98
N VAL A 580 34.66 -3.66 -19.96
CA VAL A 580 34.53 -5.10 -19.79
C VAL A 580 35.75 -5.82 -20.35
N VAL A 581 36.08 -6.97 -19.77
CA VAL A 581 37.16 -7.86 -20.20
C VAL A 581 36.59 -9.25 -20.39
N LYS A 582 36.91 -9.87 -21.52
CA LYS A 582 36.58 -11.26 -21.80
C LYS A 582 37.68 -12.15 -21.26
N VAL A 583 37.30 -13.20 -20.55
CA VAL A 583 38.21 -14.24 -20.07
C VAL A 583 37.73 -15.58 -20.59
N VAL A 584 38.63 -16.34 -21.21
CA VAL A 584 38.34 -17.67 -21.78
C VAL A 584 39.33 -18.67 -21.24
N PHE A 585 38.84 -19.69 -20.55
CA PHE A 585 39.59 -20.87 -20.17
C PHE A 585 39.40 -21.93 -21.24
N ARG A 586 40.43 -22.17 -22.06
CA ARG A 586 40.35 -23.08 -23.19
C ARG A 586 40.72 -24.50 -22.80
N ARG A 587 39.96 -25.44 -23.37
CA ARG A 587 40.16 -26.89 -23.30
C ARG A 587 40.35 -27.39 -21.87
N VAL A 588 39.51 -26.89 -20.95
CA VAL A 588 39.43 -27.41 -19.58
C VAL A 588 38.78 -28.79 -19.59
N PRO A 589 39.14 -29.71 -18.67
CA PRO A 589 38.52 -31.04 -18.61
C PRO A 589 36.99 -30.95 -18.41
N ASP A 590 36.21 -31.67 -19.21
CA ASP A 590 34.75 -31.67 -19.07
C ASP A 590 34.29 -32.64 -17.98
N ARG A 591 34.51 -32.25 -16.72
CA ARG A 591 34.10 -33.02 -15.54
C ARG A 591 33.52 -32.13 -14.46
N PRO A 592 32.61 -32.68 -13.62
CA PRO A 592 32.04 -31.93 -12.50
C PRO A 592 33.11 -31.28 -11.63
N GLY A 593 32.89 -30.00 -11.29
CA GLY A 593 33.73 -29.25 -10.36
C GLY A 593 34.69 -28.23 -11.00
N ILE A 594 34.96 -28.29 -12.32
CA ILE A 594 35.84 -27.32 -12.98
C ILE A 594 35.25 -25.90 -12.93
N ALA A 595 34.04 -25.71 -13.44
CA ALA A 595 33.35 -24.42 -13.36
C ALA A 595 33.22 -23.93 -11.90
N ALA A 596 32.94 -24.84 -10.96
CA ALA A 596 32.85 -24.51 -9.54
C ALA A 596 34.16 -23.94 -8.98
N ARG A 597 35.32 -24.47 -9.39
CA ARG A 597 36.64 -23.95 -8.98
C ARG A 597 36.89 -22.56 -9.54
N ILE A 598 36.59 -22.34 -10.83
CA ILE A 598 36.75 -21.04 -11.49
C ILE A 598 35.92 -19.99 -10.74
N PHE A 599 34.61 -20.21 -10.61
CA PHE A 599 33.72 -19.21 -10.02
C PHE A 599 33.89 -19.08 -8.50
N ARG A 600 34.38 -20.11 -7.80
CA ARG A 600 34.75 -19.98 -6.37
C ARG A 600 35.94 -19.05 -6.20
N ALA A 601 36.99 -19.18 -7.01
CA ALA A 601 38.15 -18.31 -6.95
C ALA A 601 37.79 -16.84 -7.25
N LEU A 602 36.88 -16.61 -8.20
CA LEU A 602 36.36 -15.25 -8.47
C LEU A 602 35.54 -14.71 -7.29
N ALA A 603 34.71 -15.55 -6.68
CA ALA A 603 33.90 -15.15 -5.54
C ALA A 603 34.75 -14.80 -4.29
N GLU A 604 35.86 -15.52 -4.07
CA GLU A 604 36.81 -15.23 -2.98
C GLU A 604 37.43 -13.82 -3.09
N GLU A 605 37.63 -13.35 -4.33
CA GLU A 605 38.11 -11.99 -4.63
C GLU A 605 36.98 -10.97 -4.82
N ASN A 606 35.73 -11.35 -4.55
CA ASN A 606 34.52 -10.53 -4.77
C ASN A 606 34.38 -9.99 -6.20
N VAL A 607 34.81 -10.77 -7.20
CA VAL A 607 34.69 -10.41 -8.61
C VAL A 607 33.34 -10.84 -9.16
N ARG A 608 32.61 -9.86 -9.72
CA ARG A 608 31.33 -10.11 -10.40
C ARG A 608 31.57 -10.51 -11.85
N THR A 609 30.87 -11.55 -12.28
CA THR A 609 30.90 -12.02 -13.67
C THR A 609 29.59 -11.69 -14.38
N ASP A 610 29.69 -11.47 -15.69
CA ASP A 610 28.58 -11.35 -16.63
C ASP A 610 28.80 -12.34 -17.80
N MET A 611 27.74 -12.66 -18.54
CA MET A 611 27.75 -13.51 -19.73
C MET A 611 28.62 -14.78 -19.60
N ILE A 612 28.21 -15.71 -18.73
CA ILE A 612 28.86 -17.02 -18.61
C ILE A 612 28.43 -17.90 -19.78
N ILE A 613 29.39 -18.28 -20.63
CA ILE A 613 29.17 -19.13 -21.81
C ILE A 613 30.10 -20.33 -21.70
N GLN A 614 29.50 -21.52 -21.64
CA GLN A 614 30.22 -22.77 -21.80
C GLN A 614 29.81 -23.37 -23.15
N SER A 615 30.79 -23.58 -24.03
CA SER A 615 30.57 -24.10 -25.37
C SER A 615 30.17 -25.58 -25.37
N MET A 616 29.79 -26.12 -26.53
CA MET A 616 29.55 -27.55 -26.69
C MET A 616 30.87 -28.34 -26.72
N PHE A 617 30.83 -29.53 -26.13
CA PHE A 617 31.90 -30.52 -26.00
C PHE A 617 32.62 -30.85 -27.31
N THR A 618 33.96 -30.87 -27.29
CA THR A 618 34.79 -31.44 -28.36
C THR A 618 35.80 -32.43 -27.78
N GLY A 619 35.41 -33.72 -27.68
CA GLY A 619 36.19 -34.69 -26.87
C GLY A 619 36.17 -34.30 -25.38
N ASP A 620 37.02 -34.88 -24.53
CA ASP A 620 36.96 -34.74 -23.04
C ASP A 620 37.27 -33.34 -22.46
N VAL A 621 37.18 -32.29 -23.28
CA VAL A 621 37.47 -30.91 -22.92
C VAL A 621 36.40 -29.94 -23.42
N ASN A 622 36.30 -28.80 -22.74
CA ASN A 622 35.38 -27.72 -23.03
C ASN A 622 36.04 -26.34 -22.84
N ASP A 623 35.44 -25.28 -23.36
CA ASP A 623 35.85 -23.89 -23.12
C ASP A 623 34.84 -23.22 -22.18
N VAL A 624 35.36 -22.48 -21.21
CA VAL A 624 34.56 -21.67 -20.29
C VAL A 624 34.92 -20.21 -20.49
N SER A 625 33.96 -19.44 -20.99
CA SER A 625 34.10 -18.01 -21.28
C SER A 625 33.19 -17.19 -20.36
N PHE A 626 33.68 -16.05 -19.90
CA PHE A 626 32.86 -15.10 -19.16
C PHE A 626 33.42 -13.69 -19.29
N ILE A 627 32.63 -12.72 -18.84
CA ILE A 627 33.01 -11.31 -18.84
C ILE A 627 33.14 -10.84 -17.41
N VAL A 628 34.12 -9.98 -17.15
CA VAL A 628 34.29 -9.27 -15.89
C VAL A 628 34.47 -7.77 -16.15
N PRO A 629 34.11 -6.89 -15.21
CA PRO A 629 34.48 -5.48 -15.29
C PRO A 629 36.00 -5.29 -15.37
N SER A 630 36.49 -4.34 -16.17
CA SER A 630 37.94 -4.10 -16.33
C SER A 630 38.65 -3.76 -15.02
N ALA A 631 37.94 -3.12 -14.07
CA ALA A 631 38.48 -2.81 -12.75
C ALA A 631 38.67 -4.07 -11.87
N ASP A 632 37.83 -5.08 -12.05
CA ASP A 632 37.89 -6.33 -11.28
C ASP A 632 38.89 -7.33 -11.90
N ALA A 633 39.04 -7.33 -13.23
CA ALA A 633 40.02 -8.15 -13.92
C ALA A 633 41.45 -8.00 -13.36
N LYS A 634 41.82 -6.77 -12.95
CA LYS A 634 43.14 -6.46 -12.40
C LYS A 634 43.42 -7.08 -11.02
N LYS A 635 42.38 -7.55 -10.32
CA LYS A 635 42.50 -8.16 -8.99
C LYS A 635 42.80 -9.65 -9.05
N VAL A 636 42.62 -10.27 -10.23
CA VAL A 636 42.61 -11.73 -10.37
C VAL A 636 43.77 -12.19 -11.23
N ASP A 637 44.51 -13.17 -10.72
CA ASP A 637 45.48 -13.93 -11.52
C ASP A 637 44.77 -15.10 -12.22
N PHE A 638 44.23 -14.84 -13.41
CA PHE A 638 43.49 -15.84 -14.20
C PHE A 638 44.37 -17.02 -14.63
N GLU A 639 45.67 -16.83 -14.84
CA GLU A 639 46.62 -17.89 -15.19
C GLU A 639 46.83 -18.88 -14.05
N SER A 640 46.90 -18.39 -12.81
CA SER A 640 46.92 -19.23 -11.61
C SER A 640 45.65 -20.07 -11.48
N ILE A 641 44.48 -19.47 -11.73
CA ILE A 641 43.20 -20.20 -11.76
C ILE A 641 43.21 -21.25 -12.87
N GLY A 642 43.74 -20.91 -14.05
CA GLY A 642 43.82 -21.80 -15.21
C GLY A 642 44.60 -23.06 -14.93
N ARG A 643 45.78 -22.92 -14.31
CA ARG A 643 46.59 -24.06 -13.86
C ARG A 643 45.87 -24.97 -12.87
N ARG A 644 45.11 -24.41 -11.92
CA ARG A 644 44.31 -25.19 -10.93
C ARG A 644 43.12 -25.91 -11.57
N CYS A 645 42.66 -25.42 -12.71
CA CYS A 645 41.55 -25.97 -13.47
C CYS A 645 42.00 -26.84 -14.65
N GLU A 646 43.31 -27.07 -14.81
CA GLU A 646 43.89 -27.84 -15.91
C GLU A 646 43.53 -27.28 -17.30
N ALA A 647 43.34 -25.95 -17.39
CA ALA A 647 43.14 -25.27 -18.67
C ALA A 647 44.42 -25.37 -19.52
N GLN A 648 44.28 -25.61 -20.82
CA GLN A 648 45.43 -25.61 -21.73
C GLN A 648 45.92 -24.20 -22.02
N GLU A 649 45.01 -23.24 -22.06
CA GLU A 649 45.28 -21.84 -22.35
C GLU A 649 44.24 -20.97 -21.63
N VAL A 650 44.67 -19.81 -21.12
CA VAL A 650 43.78 -18.76 -20.62
C VAL A 650 43.95 -17.55 -21.52
N VAL A 651 42.87 -17.09 -22.14
CA VAL A 651 42.86 -15.90 -22.99
C VAL A 651 42.14 -14.78 -22.26
N VAL A 652 42.82 -13.65 -22.10
CA VAL A 652 42.25 -12.41 -21.54
C VAL A 652 42.28 -11.35 -22.63
N ASP A 653 41.10 -10.84 -23.00
CA ASP A 653 40.92 -9.89 -24.08
C ASP A 653 40.22 -8.63 -23.55
N GLU A 654 40.97 -7.53 -23.52
CA GLU A 654 40.50 -6.21 -23.07
C GLU A 654 39.96 -5.35 -24.23
N ASN A 655 40.13 -5.78 -25.49
CA ASN A 655 39.75 -4.99 -26.66
C ASN A 655 38.35 -5.32 -27.16
N ILE A 656 37.41 -5.45 -26.23
CA ILE A 656 36.02 -5.80 -26.52
C ILE A 656 35.05 -4.74 -26.01
N ALA A 657 33.83 -4.78 -26.54
CA ALA A 657 32.68 -4.08 -25.98
C ALA A 657 31.46 -5.00 -25.99
N LYS A 658 30.61 -4.82 -24.98
CA LYS A 658 29.29 -5.43 -24.89
C LYS A 658 28.28 -4.47 -25.50
N VAL A 659 27.45 -4.94 -26.42
CA VAL A 659 26.30 -4.18 -26.95
C VAL A 659 25.04 -4.99 -26.67
N SER A 660 24.03 -4.35 -26.08
CA SER A 660 22.83 -5.01 -25.58
C SER A 660 21.57 -4.34 -26.12
N LEU A 661 20.74 -5.13 -26.80
CA LEU A 661 19.38 -4.79 -27.19
C LEU A 661 18.44 -5.13 -26.03
N ILE A 662 17.65 -4.16 -25.56
CA ILE A 662 16.77 -4.28 -24.39
C ILE A 662 15.30 -4.12 -24.82
N GLY A 663 14.42 -4.95 -24.26
CA GLY A 663 12.99 -4.87 -24.53
C GLY A 663 12.14 -5.90 -23.79
N VAL A 664 10.88 -6.04 -24.20
CA VAL A 664 9.95 -7.06 -23.69
C VAL A 664 9.88 -8.23 -24.66
N ASN A 665 9.97 -9.46 -24.13
CA ASN A 665 9.84 -10.71 -24.90
C ASN A 665 10.72 -10.78 -26.16
N VAL A 666 11.93 -10.22 -26.11
CA VAL A 666 12.80 -10.06 -27.29
C VAL A 666 13.21 -11.39 -27.92
N THR A 667 13.31 -12.45 -27.11
CA THR A 667 13.63 -13.82 -27.56
C THR A 667 12.41 -14.61 -28.03
N SER A 668 11.20 -14.14 -27.76
CA SER A 668 9.96 -14.76 -28.26
C SER A 668 9.66 -14.38 -29.71
N SER A 669 10.31 -13.33 -30.23
CA SER A 669 10.27 -12.95 -31.65
C SER A 669 11.37 -13.64 -32.43
N THR A 670 11.03 -14.19 -33.60
CA THR A 670 12.02 -14.67 -34.57
C THR A 670 12.69 -13.52 -35.33
N ASP A 671 11.99 -12.40 -35.49
CA ASP A 671 12.42 -11.29 -36.35
C ASP A 671 13.44 -10.38 -35.66
N ILE A 672 13.34 -10.21 -34.34
CA ILE A 672 14.23 -9.34 -33.57
C ILE A 672 15.69 -9.82 -33.63
N PRO A 673 16.03 -11.09 -33.28
CA PRO A 673 17.40 -11.57 -33.39
C PRO A 673 17.92 -11.53 -34.84
N ALA A 674 17.09 -11.92 -35.82
CA ALA A 674 17.47 -11.90 -37.22
C ALA A 674 17.83 -10.49 -37.69
N THR A 675 16.99 -9.50 -37.35
CA THR A 675 17.21 -8.08 -37.68
C THR A 675 18.47 -7.55 -37.01
N LEU A 676 18.72 -7.89 -35.74
CA LEU A 676 19.93 -7.49 -35.02
C LEU A 676 21.19 -8.00 -35.72
N PHE A 677 21.26 -9.29 -36.03
CA PHE A 677 22.45 -9.88 -36.64
C PHE A 677 22.66 -9.43 -38.09
N GLU A 678 21.59 -9.27 -38.87
CA GLU A 678 21.66 -8.67 -40.21
C GLU A 678 22.21 -7.24 -40.16
N THR A 679 21.78 -6.44 -39.18
CA THR A 679 22.24 -5.06 -39.00
C THR A 679 23.73 -4.99 -38.72
N LEU A 680 24.23 -5.84 -37.81
CA LEU A 680 25.65 -5.90 -37.49
C LEU A 680 26.48 -6.39 -38.68
N ALA A 681 25.98 -7.38 -39.43
CA ALA A 681 26.64 -7.88 -40.63
C ALA A 681 26.76 -6.82 -41.73
N ASN A 682 25.70 -6.03 -41.96
CA ASN A 682 25.70 -4.94 -42.95
C ASN A 682 26.70 -3.82 -42.61
N GLU A 683 27.01 -3.62 -41.32
CA GLU A 683 28.04 -2.70 -40.83
C GLU A 683 29.45 -3.31 -40.80
N GLY A 684 29.61 -4.56 -41.27
CA GLY A 684 30.87 -5.30 -41.25
C GLY A 684 31.37 -5.59 -39.84
N ILE A 685 30.48 -5.73 -38.86
CA ILE A 685 30.81 -5.95 -37.44
C ILE A 685 30.73 -7.45 -37.15
N ASN A 686 31.87 -8.07 -36.87
CA ASN A 686 31.92 -9.46 -36.46
C ASN A 686 31.45 -9.63 -35.00
N ILE A 687 30.69 -10.68 -34.75
CA ILE A 687 30.18 -11.04 -33.41
C ILE A 687 31.08 -12.15 -32.83
N ASP A 688 31.59 -11.92 -31.63
CA ASP A 688 32.45 -12.86 -30.90
C ASP A 688 31.63 -13.79 -30.00
N MET A 689 30.72 -13.23 -29.21
CA MET A 689 29.84 -13.98 -28.32
C MET A 689 28.42 -13.43 -28.35
N ILE A 690 27.45 -14.31 -28.08
CA ILE A 690 26.03 -13.99 -27.98
C ILE A 690 25.49 -14.54 -26.66
N SER A 691 24.72 -13.74 -25.94
CA SER A 691 23.94 -14.18 -24.77
C SER A 691 22.55 -13.57 -24.82
N THR A 692 21.55 -14.33 -24.40
CA THR A 692 20.15 -13.93 -24.47
C THR A 692 19.41 -14.17 -23.15
N SER A 693 18.43 -13.32 -22.87
CA SER A 693 17.41 -13.47 -21.83
C SER A 693 16.06 -13.02 -22.41
N ASN A 694 14.96 -13.18 -21.67
CA ASN A 694 13.63 -12.76 -22.16
C ASN A 694 13.53 -11.27 -22.50
N SER A 695 14.37 -10.43 -21.88
CA SER A 695 14.35 -8.97 -22.01
C SER A 695 15.63 -8.37 -22.59
N ARG A 696 16.62 -9.19 -22.94
CA ARG A 696 17.92 -8.73 -23.48
C ARG A 696 18.52 -9.70 -24.50
N ILE A 697 19.09 -9.14 -25.56
CA ILE A 697 20.05 -9.83 -26.44
C ILE A 697 21.37 -9.06 -26.37
N SER A 698 22.45 -9.71 -25.95
CA SER A 698 23.78 -9.10 -25.85
C SER A 698 24.76 -9.77 -26.79
N VAL A 699 25.58 -8.94 -27.43
CA VAL A 699 26.67 -9.36 -28.30
C VAL A 699 27.98 -8.77 -27.82
N ILE A 700 29.06 -9.55 -27.96
CA ILE A 700 30.44 -9.06 -27.79
C ILE A 700 31.03 -8.81 -29.16
N ILE A 701 31.59 -7.61 -29.32
CA ILE A 701 32.20 -7.12 -30.55
C ILE A 701 33.51 -6.41 -30.23
N SER A 702 34.28 -6.06 -31.27
CA SER A 702 35.47 -5.21 -31.10
C SER A 702 35.11 -3.86 -30.45
N ARG A 703 35.95 -3.40 -29.51
CA ARG A 703 35.74 -2.15 -28.76
C ARG A 703 35.52 -0.93 -29.65
N ASP A 704 36.24 -0.87 -30.78
CA ASP A 704 36.18 0.24 -31.74
C ASP A 704 34.87 0.26 -32.54
N ALA A 705 34.16 -0.87 -32.64
CA ALA A 705 32.91 -0.99 -33.37
C ALA A 705 31.68 -0.62 -32.54
N ALA A 706 31.81 -0.46 -31.22
CA ALA A 706 30.70 -0.27 -30.28
C ALA A 706 29.75 0.87 -30.67
N GLU A 707 30.29 2.06 -30.93
CA GLU A 707 29.46 3.24 -31.24
C GLU A 707 28.76 3.11 -32.59
N ARG A 708 29.42 2.50 -33.57
CA ARG A 708 28.82 2.23 -34.89
C ARG A 708 27.70 1.20 -34.77
N ALA A 709 27.91 0.13 -34.00
CA ALA A 709 26.88 -0.87 -33.72
C ALA A 709 25.64 -0.24 -33.06
N VAL A 710 25.82 0.55 -32.00
CA VAL A 710 24.71 1.21 -31.28
C VAL A 710 23.90 2.11 -32.23
N LYS A 711 24.57 2.95 -33.03
CA LYS A 711 23.92 3.81 -34.03
C LYS A 711 23.11 3.01 -35.05
N ALA A 712 23.70 1.98 -35.63
CA ALA A 712 23.06 1.16 -36.65
C ALA A 712 21.84 0.40 -36.11
N ILE A 713 21.96 -0.18 -34.91
CA ILE A 713 20.86 -0.89 -34.25
C ILE A 713 19.72 0.10 -33.94
N HIS A 714 20.03 1.24 -33.32
CA HIS A 714 19.02 2.25 -32.98
C HIS A 714 18.22 2.70 -34.20
N ALA A 715 18.91 2.99 -35.31
CA ALA A 715 18.28 3.37 -36.57
C ALA A 715 17.45 2.24 -37.19
N ARG A 716 17.95 0.99 -37.19
CA ARG A 716 17.23 -0.16 -37.78
C ARG A 716 15.90 -0.42 -37.06
N PHE A 717 15.91 -0.34 -35.72
CA PHE A 717 14.73 -0.56 -34.89
C PHE A 717 13.85 0.68 -34.72
N LYS A 718 14.18 1.81 -35.38
CA LYS A 718 13.40 3.06 -35.38
C LYS A 718 13.13 3.60 -33.97
N LEU A 719 14.12 3.49 -33.09
CA LEU A 719 13.99 3.90 -31.69
C LEU A 719 14.00 5.43 -31.50
N ASP A 720 14.13 6.18 -32.59
CA ASP A 720 13.88 7.61 -32.66
C ASP A 720 12.38 7.95 -32.68
N GLN A 721 11.47 6.97 -32.81
CA GLN A 721 10.02 7.18 -32.95
C GLN A 721 9.18 6.86 -31.70
N GLU A 722 9.80 6.36 -30.62
CA GLU A 722 9.14 6.02 -29.32
C GLU A 722 8.58 7.23 -28.53
#